data_AF-A0A661WSH5-F1
#
_entry.id   AF-A0A661WSH5-F1
#
_cell.length_a   1.000
_cell.length_b   1.000
_cell.length_c   1.000
_cell.angle_alpha   90.00
_cell.angle_beta   90.00
_cell.angle_gamma   90.00
#
_symmetry.space_group_name_H-M   'P 1'
#
loop_
_entity.id
_entity.type
_entity.pdbx_description
1 polymer ?
#
loop_
_entity_poly.entity_id
_entity_poly.type
_entity_poly.pdbx_seq_one_letter_code
_entity_poly.pdbx_strand_id
1 'polypeptide(L)'
;MRLNVIILLLLFAGMLFGQTRRIVLLEEATNASCGPCAYYNPGLQQFYAQHFGGVISVRYHAWWPGNDPMYQSAKDDCVNRIHYYNINGVPNYVMDGKLEGVPASISAMQNQMEERLSIPSPLKLHVKAQFDDDSVKARITLIVVDTVKATKLFLRVAVTQRMVSYANPPGSNGEKDFGEVLRKMLPTAMGTGLNTLSVGDTLNFRFSTPVKNDWDSGDLGVVAWVQSDATKEILQSALHFPTTIITDPNPDITILTATQSSDVPYFIFNDTPDTVHVTLMLKNKNAPNDWHFNLKANNTINSEIPLEILPGDTAYFSLQVQAGQRGTGELTIFSQNDDDDGFYSEGYGYGYSVVFSGLVPQNSDILLIDDDGGAGYEKNFTKILDAHNYDYICLAENYLDTLAKCTDLNQYKLIIWNASWAFPVFTPSDVRLLSDYLKKGGNALLFGQDVAWDVFDPAGESHFAEAESLMQNYFSVRFLEDNSKGTKLLGIESDPISHGLSFELERPYGFNNLMPDAIEPLSGAQPVFKYNTDKIGAIRFDGGNFRTIIYGISFEEIEGDANREAVLLRSIDWATGVTALESKEMIPGQTALLPNYPNPFNPSTTIHYTINVPGKTQVNLAVYNVLGQKVRQVVQAKQASGEYKITLNASDLPSGLYFCRLKTGTGFSAVRKMILMR
;
A
#
# COMPACT_ATOMS: atom_id res chain seq x y z
N MET A 1 62.39 48.89 -32.12
CA MET A 1 62.65 49.17 -30.68
C MET A 1 61.40 48.83 -29.90
N ARG A 2 61.53 48.18 -28.73
CA ARG A 2 60.51 47.46 -27.91
C ARG A 2 60.45 45.98 -28.26
N LEU A 3 61.35 45.14 -27.76
CA LEU A 3 61.63 44.70 -26.37
C LEU A 3 60.57 43.72 -25.84
N ASN A 4 61.01 42.47 -25.75
CA ASN A 4 60.35 41.29 -25.23
C ASN A 4 60.02 41.42 -23.74
N VAL A 5 58.83 40.99 -23.35
CA VAL A 5 58.59 40.36 -22.04
C VAL A 5 57.65 39.17 -22.27
N ILE A 6 58.23 37.98 -22.27
CA ILE A 6 57.52 36.70 -22.18
C ILE A 6 57.31 36.44 -20.68
N ILE A 7 56.07 36.47 -20.21
CA ILE A 7 55.71 35.92 -18.89
C ILE A 7 55.35 34.45 -19.13
N LEU A 8 56.29 33.58 -18.77
CA LEU A 8 56.10 32.14 -18.73
C LEU A 8 55.28 31.81 -17.47
N LEU A 9 53.97 31.70 -17.59
CA LEU A 9 53.12 31.12 -16.55
C LEU A 9 53.22 29.60 -16.68
N LEU A 10 54.17 29.02 -15.95
CA LEU A 10 54.16 27.61 -15.58
C LEU A 10 52.90 27.33 -14.77
N LEU A 11 51.82 26.95 -15.46
CA LEU A 11 50.68 26.27 -14.85
C LEU A 11 51.20 24.92 -14.35
N PHE A 12 51.54 24.87 -13.06
CA PHE A 12 51.55 23.64 -12.30
C PHE A 12 50.14 23.04 -12.44
N ALA A 13 49.98 22.06 -13.32
CA ALA A 13 48.85 21.15 -13.29
C ALA A 13 49.03 20.27 -12.04
N GLY A 14 48.74 20.84 -10.87
CA GLY A 14 48.41 20.01 -9.73
C GLY A 14 47.16 19.24 -10.11
N MET A 15 47.28 17.92 -10.23
CA MET A 15 46.13 17.03 -10.24
C MET A 15 45.34 17.35 -8.96
N LEU A 16 44.22 18.07 -9.11
CA LEU A 16 43.21 18.14 -8.08
C LEU A 16 42.63 16.71 -7.98
N PHE A 17 43.12 15.94 -7.01
CA PHE A 17 42.46 14.69 -6.64
C PHE A 17 41.04 15.08 -6.18
N GLY A 18 40.03 14.67 -6.95
CA GLY A 18 38.63 14.92 -6.59
C GLY A 18 38.33 14.33 -5.22
N GLN A 19 37.73 15.13 -4.33
CA GLN A 19 37.31 14.68 -3.01
C GLN A 19 36.30 13.52 -3.16
N THR A 20 36.52 12.41 -2.45
CA THR A 20 35.59 11.28 -2.48
C THR A 20 34.41 11.55 -1.56
N ARG A 21 33.20 11.44 -2.11
CA ARG A 21 31.96 11.48 -1.33
C ARG A 21 31.94 10.29 -0.36
N ARG A 22 31.65 10.58 0.90
CA ARG A 22 31.45 9.56 1.94
C ARG A 22 30.10 8.89 1.77
N ILE A 23 30.06 7.59 2.05
CA ILE A 23 28.82 6.87 2.34
C ILE A 23 28.81 6.58 3.84
N VAL A 24 27.76 7.02 4.51
CA VAL A 24 27.59 6.91 5.97
C VAL A 24 27.10 5.50 6.29
N LEU A 25 27.73 4.84 7.26
CA LEU A 25 27.25 3.56 7.77
C LEU A 25 26.48 3.75 9.08
N LEU A 26 25.27 3.19 9.15
CA LEU A 26 24.53 2.99 10.40
C LEU A 26 24.71 1.56 10.85
N GLU A 27 25.34 1.39 12.01
CA GLU A 27 25.43 0.12 12.70
C GLU A 27 24.34 0.09 13.77
N GLU A 28 23.27 -0.67 13.54
CA GLU A 28 22.10 -0.71 14.42
C GLU A 28 22.11 -1.94 15.33
N ALA A 29 21.58 -1.82 16.53
CA ALA A 29 21.25 -2.92 17.43
C ALA A 29 19.73 -2.98 17.64
N THR A 30 19.14 -4.14 17.37
CA THR A 30 17.69 -4.38 17.42
C THR A 30 17.39 -5.76 18.01
N ASN A 31 16.11 -6.11 18.16
CA ASN A 31 15.69 -7.43 18.64
C ASN A 31 14.20 -7.72 18.34
N ALA A 32 13.88 -8.96 17.94
CA ALA A 32 12.53 -9.40 17.58
C ALA A 32 11.52 -9.55 18.74
N SER A 33 11.96 -9.36 19.99
CA SER A 33 11.13 -9.33 21.20
C SER A 33 11.14 -7.95 21.87
N CYS A 34 11.68 -6.94 21.20
CA CYS A 34 11.77 -5.57 21.68
C CYS A 34 10.61 -4.72 21.13
N GLY A 35 9.67 -4.36 22.01
CA GLY A 35 8.52 -3.51 21.64
C GLY A 35 8.92 -2.15 21.07
N PRO A 36 9.84 -1.39 21.70
CA PRO A 36 10.31 -0.12 21.14
C PRO A 36 11.00 -0.27 19.77
N CYS A 37 11.65 -1.41 19.52
CA CYS A 37 12.28 -1.68 18.22
C CYS A 37 11.22 -1.76 17.12
N ALA A 38 10.14 -2.51 17.36
CA ALA A 38 9.00 -2.58 16.45
C ALA A 38 8.37 -1.21 16.17
N TYR A 39 8.23 -0.38 17.20
CA TYR A 39 7.68 0.97 17.06
C TYR A 39 8.51 1.87 16.14
N TYR A 40 9.85 1.80 16.20
CA TYR A 40 10.73 2.71 15.44
C TYR A 40 11.18 2.14 14.08
N ASN A 41 11.11 0.82 13.86
CA ASN A 41 11.58 0.17 12.64
C ASN A 41 10.92 0.71 11.35
N PRO A 42 9.60 0.99 11.29
CA PRO A 42 8.97 1.58 10.09
C PRO A 42 9.57 2.93 9.70
N GLY A 43 9.77 3.83 10.67
CA GLY A 43 10.39 5.14 10.43
C GLY A 43 11.85 5.03 9.99
N LEU A 44 12.57 4.03 10.49
CA LEU A 44 13.94 3.73 10.05
C LEU A 44 13.98 3.21 8.61
N GLN A 45 13.04 2.35 8.22
CA GLN A 45 12.94 1.89 6.83
C GLN A 45 12.66 3.06 5.88
N GLN A 46 11.75 3.96 6.27
CA GLN A 46 11.47 5.18 5.50
C GLN A 46 12.71 6.09 5.40
N PHE A 47 13.47 6.23 6.49
CA PHE A 47 14.73 6.99 6.49
C PHE A 47 15.75 6.43 5.50
N TYR A 48 15.91 5.10 5.43
CA TYR A 48 16.81 4.48 4.46
C TYR A 48 16.35 4.68 3.02
N ALA A 49 15.05 4.57 2.76
CA ALA A 49 14.49 4.84 1.44
C ALA A 49 14.73 6.30 1.00
N GLN A 50 14.57 7.27 1.90
CA GLN A 50 14.73 8.70 1.59
C GLN A 50 16.19 9.15 1.43
N HIS A 51 17.14 8.41 2.01
CA HIS A 51 18.56 8.78 2.00
C HIS A 51 19.44 7.75 1.29
N PHE A 52 18.83 7.04 0.34
CA PHE A 52 19.50 6.05 -0.49
C PHE A 52 20.75 6.63 -1.18
N GLY A 53 21.84 5.86 -1.21
CA GLY A 53 23.15 6.27 -1.77
C GLY A 53 23.95 7.24 -0.89
N GLY A 54 23.36 7.75 0.20
CA GLY A 54 24.07 8.51 1.24
C GLY A 54 24.31 7.70 2.52
N VAL A 55 23.41 6.77 2.83
CA VAL A 55 23.43 5.91 4.02
C VAL A 55 23.30 4.44 3.64
N ILE A 56 24.03 3.58 4.35
CA ILE A 56 23.88 2.12 4.34
C ILE A 56 23.66 1.67 5.80
N SER A 57 22.93 0.58 6.02
CA SER A 57 22.77 -0.02 7.36
C SER A 57 23.30 -1.45 7.44
N VAL A 58 23.73 -1.84 8.65
CA VAL A 58 23.91 -3.23 9.08
C VAL A 58 23.23 -3.38 10.45
N ARG A 59 22.28 -4.32 10.57
CA ARG A 59 21.55 -4.57 11.82
C ARG A 59 22.07 -5.78 12.58
N TYR A 60 22.42 -5.55 13.84
CA TYR A 60 22.82 -6.55 14.81
C TYR A 60 21.65 -6.91 15.71
N HIS A 61 21.20 -8.16 15.60
CA HIS A 61 20.17 -8.67 16.50
C HIS A 61 20.79 -9.04 17.84
N ALA A 62 20.32 -8.40 18.90
CA ALA A 62 20.78 -8.61 20.27
C ALA A 62 20.17 -9.88 20.87
N TRP A 63 20.88 -10.46 21.84
CA TRP A 63 20.42 -11.64 22.60
C TRP A 63 19.41 -11.30 23.70
N TRP A 64 18.91 -10.07 23.70
CA TRP A 64 17.93 -9.53 24.63
C TRP A 64 17.17 -8.36 23.97
N PRO A 65 15.94 -8.07 24.41
CA PRO A 65 15.11 -8.90 25.30
C PRO A 65 14.64 -10.20 24.60
N GLY A 66 14.13 -11.17 25.38
CA GLY A 66 13.43 -12.33 24.82
C GLY A 66 14.21 -13.18 23.80
N ASN A 67 13.47 -13.79 22.87
CA ASN A 67 14.02 -14.65 21.82
C ASN A 67 14.12 -13.90 20.49
N ASP A 68 15.22 -14.14 19.79
CA ASP A 68 15.45 -13.60 18.46
C ASP A 68 16.21 -14.63 17.60
N PRO A 69 15.55 -15.25 16.59
CA PRO A 69 16.18 -16.24 15.72
C PRO A 69 17.30 -15.68 14.84
N MET A 70 17.23 -14.40 14.45
CA MET A 70 18.27 -13.75 13.65
C MET A 70 19.55 -13.58 14.46
N TYR A 71 19.44 -13.27 15.75
CA TYR A 71 20.58 -13.36 16.67
C TYR A 71 21.17 -14.78 16.70
N GLN A 72 20.33 -15.82 16.78
CA GLN A 72 20.81 -17.21 16.83
C GLN A 72 21.65 -17.59 15.60
N SER A 73 21.34 -17.02 14.43
CA SER A 73 22.04 -17.27 13.16
C SER A 73 23.44 -16.64 13.06
N ALA A 74 23.70 -15.57 13.83
CA ALA A 74 24.90 -14.73 13.74
C ALA A 74 25.53 -14.38 15.11
N LYS A 75 25.30 -15.22 16.15
CA LYS A 75 25.61 -14.94 17.58
C LYS A 75 26.93 -14.24 17.83
N ASP A 76 28.03 -14.88 17.45
CA ASP A 76 29.37 -14.38 17.76
C ASP A 76 29.60 -13.01 17.11
N ASP A 77 29.14 -12.83 15.88
CA ASP A 77 29.33 -11.58 15.17
C ASP A 77 28.48 -10.44 15.77
N CYS A 78 27.21 -10.72 16.11
CA CYS A 78 26.34 -9.77 16.81
C CYS A 78 26.91 -9.37 18.18
N VAL A 79 27.31 -10.34 19.01
CA VAL A 79 27.89 -10.09 20.34
C VAL A 79 29.14 -9.21 20.23
N ASN A 80 30.04 -9.53 19.30
CA ASN A 80 31.27 -8.76 19.12
C ASN A 80 30.99 -7.32 18.69
N ARG A 81 30.06 -7.09 17.74
CA ARG A 81 29.76 -5.72 17.28
C ARG A 81 28.98 -4.91 18.31
N ILE A 82 28.02 -5.51 19.03
CA ILE A 82 27.30 -4.83 20.12
C ILE A 82 28.25 -4.45 21.26
N HIS A 83 29.13 -5.36 21.70
CA HIS A 83 30.14 -5.07 22.71
C HIS A 83 31.18 -4.05 22.23
N TYR A 84 31.55 -4.05 20.95
CA TYR A 84 32.48 -3.07 20.41
C TYR A 84 32.03 -1.63 20.68
N TYR A 85 30.73 -1.38 20.67
CA TYR A 85 30.13 -0.07 20.97
C TYR A 85 29.65 0.11 22.42
N ASN A 86 29.74 -0.91 23.28
CA ASN A 86 29.16 -0.91 24.62
C ASN A 86 27.65 -0.64 24.62
N ILE A 87 26.92 -1.15 23.62
CA ILE A 87 25.46 -0.97 23.53
C ILE A 87 24.80 -1.83 24.62
N ASN A 88 24.05 -1.19 25.50
CA ASN A 88 23.33 -1.82 26.63
C ASN A 88 21.80 -1.69 26.54
N GLY A 89 21.28 -1.06 25.49
CA GLY A 89 19.84 -0.95 25.20
C GLY A 89 19.56 -1.11 23.70
N VAL A 90 18.42 -1.70 23.34
CA VAL A 90 17.88 -1.76 21.98
C VAL A 90 16.49 -1.12 21.96
N PRO A 91 16.10 -0.38 20.90
CA PRO A 91 16.91 -0.12 19.70
C PRO A 91 17.99 0.95 19.95
N ASN A 92 19.12 0.83 19.26
CA ASN A 92 20.23 1.77 19.31
C ASN A 92 20.91 1.79 17.93
N TYR A 93 21.51 2.91 17.53
CA TYR A 93 22.36 2.98 16.35
C TYR A 93 23.66 3.71 16.66
N VAL A 94 24.71 3.37 15.91
CA VAL A 94 25.96 4.12 15.85
C VAL A 94 26.22 4.49 14.41
N MET A 95 26.22 5.80 14.13
CA MET A 95 26.47 6.35 12.81
C MET A 95 27.96 6.68 12.65
N ASP A 96 28.56 6.09 11.62
CA ASP A 96 29.99 6.21 11.27
C ASP A 96 30.94 5.89 12.45
N GLY A 97 30.46 5.08 13.40
CA GLY A 97 31.17 4.77 14.64
C GLY A 97 31.41 5.96 15.57
N LYS A 98 30.70 7.09 15.37
CA LYS A 98 30.92 8.37 16.08
C LYS A 98 29.69 8.90 16.80
N LEU A 99 28.54 8.87 16.14
CA LEU A 99 27.30 9.47 16.66
C LEU A 99 26.39 8.32 17.10
N GLU A 100 26.25 8.14 18.40
CA GLU A 100 25.37 7.12 18.99
C GLU A 100 24.02 7.74 19.33
N GLY A 101 22.94 6.98 19.12
CA GLY A 101 21.61 7.42 19.48
C GLY A 101 20.59 6.29 19.55
N VAL A 102 19.36 6.67 19.89
CA VAL A 102 18.17 5.84 19.75
C VAL A 102 17.33 6.40 18.60
N PRO A 103 16.65 5.56 17.81
CA PRO A 103 15.89 6.00 16.63
C PRO A 103 14.55 6.68 16.99
N ALA A 104 14.54 7.54 18.01
CA ALA A 104 13.36 8.25 18.49
C ALA A 104 13.01 9.51 17.68
N SER A 105 13.92 9.99 16.82
CA SER A 105 13.71 11.16 15.98
C SER A 105 14.45 11.05 14.64
N ILE A 106 13.68 10.85 13.56
CA ILE A 106 14.21 10.77 12.20
C ILE A 106 14.92 12.06 11.79
N SER A 107 14.37 13.24 12.13
CA SER A 107 15.01 14.52 11.84
C SER A 107 16.36 14.70 12.56
N ALA A 108 16.51 14.18 13.78
CA ALA A 108 17.79 14.22 14.49
C ALA A 108 18.82 13.31 13.80
N MET A 109 18.41 12.11 13.38
CA MET A 109 19.25 11.20 12.59
C MET A 109 19.66 11.82 11.25
N GLN A 110 18.74 12.51 10.56
CA GLN A 110 19.05 13.21 9.32
C GLN A 110 20.12 14.30 9.52
N ASN A 111 20.00 15.12 10.56
CA ASN A 111 21.00 16.15 10.86
C ASN A 111 22.39 15.54 11.14
N GLN A 112 22.44 14.43 11.86
CA GLN A 112 23.68 13.69 12.12
C GLN A 112 24.27 13.10 10.83
N MET A 113 23.42 12.57 9.95
CA MET A 113 23.83 12.05 8.65
C MET A 113 24.43 13.18 7.79
N GLU A 114 23.76 14.32 7.71
CA GLU A 114 24.23 15.49 6.96
C GLU A 114 25.57 16.00 7.51
N GLU A 115 25.77 16.00 8.83
CA GLU A 115 27.05 16.29 9.46
C GLU A 115 28.15 15.35 8.93
N ARG A 116 27.89 14.04 8.88
CA ARG A 116 28.86 13.06 8.38
C ARG A 116 29.10 13.19 6.87
N LEU A 117 28.04 13.32 6.07
CA LEU A 117 28.13 13.48 4.61
C LEU A 117 28.92 14.73 4.20
N SER A 118 28.89 15.78 5.02
CA SER A 118 29.67 17.01 4.79
C SER A 118 31.18 16.81 4.91
N ILE A 119 31.64 15.68 5.44
CA ILE A 119 33.05 15.34 5.65
C ILE A 119 33.50 14.36 4.55
N PRO A 120 34.34 14.79 3.58
CA PRO A 120 34.86 13.90 2.55
C PRO A 120 35.63 12.70 3.11
N SER A 121 35.65 11.63 2.34
CA SER A 121 36.46 10.46 2.68
C SER A 121 37.85 10.53 2.04
N PRO A 122 38.92 10.19 2.78
CA PRO A 122 40.24 9.98 2.17
C PRO A 122 40.35 8.66 1.39
N LEU A 123 39.29 7.85 1.38
CA LEU A 123 39.27 6.50 0.82
C LEU A 123 38.11 6.33 -0.18
N LYS A 124 38.37 5.58 -1.26
CA LYS A 124 37.32 4.93 -2.06
C LYS A 124 37.28 3.46 -1.70
N LEU A 125 36.08 2.91 -1.61
CA LEU A 125 35.88 1.49 -1.35
C LEU A 125 34.91 0.96 -2.39
N HIS A 126 35.29 -0.10 -3.09
CA HIS A 126 34.42 -0.81 -4.02
C HIS A 126 34.21 -2.22 -3.52
N VAL A 127 32.97 -2.68 -3.58
CA VAL A 127 32.56 -4.04 -3.24
C VAL A 127 32.00 -4.68 -4.50
N LYS A 128 32.44 -5.90 -4.82
CA LYS A 128 31.79 -6.78 -5.80
C LYS A 128 31.53 -8.12 -5.11
N ALA A 129 30.31 -8.65 -5.18
CA ALA A 129 29.97 -9.91 -4.53
C ALA A 129 29.17 -10.84 -5.46
N GLN A 130 29.35 -12.14 -5.27
CA GLN A 130 28.61 -13.21 -5.92
C GLN A 130 27.84 -13.96 -4.82
N PHE A 131 26.59 -14.29 -5.11
CA PHE A 131 25.70 -15.06 -4.25
C PHE A 131 25.26 -16.29 -5.05
N ASP A 132 25.65 -17.48 -4.59
CA ASP A 132 25.12 -18.76 -5.06
C ASP A 132 24.49 -19.50 -3.86
N ASP A 133 23.66 -20.52 -4.10
CA ASP A 133 22.98 -21.24 -2.99
C ASP A 133 23.94 -21.90 -2.00
N ASP A 134 25.21 -22.10 -2.41
CA ASP A 134 26.25 -22.72 -1.61
C ASP A 134 27.13 -21.70 -0.87
N SER A 135 27.32 -20.50 -1.41
CA SER A 135 28.36 -19.57 -0.98
C SER A 135 28.15 -18.11 -1.39
N VAL A 136 28.62 -17.20 -0.52
CA VAL A 136 28.89 -15.81 -0.86
C VAL A 136 30.38 -15.65 -1.14
N LYS A 137 30.74 -14.96 -2.22
CA LYS A 137 32.13 -14.62 -2.57
C LYS A 137 32.24 -13.11 -2.78
N ALA A 138 33.07 -12.44 -2.00
CA ALA A 138 33.23 -10.98 -2.05
C ALA A 138 34.64 -10.57 -2.46
N ARG A 139 34.74 -9.52 -3.27
CA ARG A 139 35.97 -8.82 -3.64
C ARG A 139 35.86 -7.37 -3.22
N ILE A 140 36.79 -6.92 -2.37
CA ILE A 140 36.83 -5.53 -1.89
C ILE A 140 38.06 -4.85 -2.48
N THR A 141 37.87 -3.67 -3.07
CA THR A 141 38.96 -2.82 -3.56
C THR A 141 38.97 -1.53 -2.74
N LEU A 142 40.06 -1.28 -2.02
CA LEU A 142 40.29 -0.07 -1.24
C LEU A 142 41.31 0.80 -1.98
N ILE A 143 40.97 2.05 -2.26
CA ILE A 143 41.86 3.02 -2.92
C ILE A 143 42.04 4.23 -2.00
N VAL A 144 43.28 4.61 -1.74
CA VAL A 144 43.62 5.75 -0.89
C VAL A 144 43.79 6.98 -1.77
N VAL A 145 42.90 7.96 -1.63
CA VAL A 145 42.87 9.15 -2.50
C VAL A 145 43.33 10.43 -1.80
N ASP A 146 43.40 10.41 -0.46
CA ASP A 146 43.93 11.51 0.34
C ASP A 146 44.58 10.96 1.63
N THR A 147 45.26 11.85 2.37
CA THR A 147 46.03 11.52 3.57
C THR A 147 45.14 10.94 4.66
N VAL A 148 45.40 9.68 5.03
CA VAL A 148 44.70 9.00 6.13
C VAL A 148 45.40 9.29 7.46
N LYS A 149 44.77 10.10 8.31
CA LYS A 149 45.32 10.48 9.64
C LYS A 149 45.00 9.48 10.75
N ALA A 150 43.98 8.64 10.56
CA ALA A 150 43.55 7.70 11.57
C ALA A 150 44.52 6.51 11.68
N THR A 151 44.54 5.86 12.85
CA THR A 151 45.45 4.74 13.16
C THR A 151 44.66 3.52 13.64
N LYS A 152 45.30 2.34 13.71
CA LYS A 152 44.65 1.07 14.03
C LYS A 152 43.47 0.79 13.09
N LEU A 153 43.75 0.82 11.79
CA LEU A 153 42.75 0.68 10.75
C LEU A 153 42.41 -0.79 10.49
N PHE A 154 41.13 -1.07 10.30
CA PHE A 154 40.62 -2.38 9.94
C PHE A 154 39.61 -2.25 8.80
N LEU A 155 39.72 -3.13 7.80
CA LEU A 155 38.66 -3.38 6.83
C LEU A 155 37.69 -4.39 7.43
N ARG A 156 36.43 -4.02 7.55
CA ARG A 156 35.35 -4.92 7.97
C ARG A 156 34.43 -5.19 6.81
N VAL A 157 33.92 -6.41 6.77
CA VAL A 157 33.04 -6.90 5.72
C VAL A 157 31.92 -7.69 6.37
N ALA A 158 30.68 -7.42 6.00
CA ALA A 158 29.48 -8.08 6.49
C ALA A 158 28.71 -8.64 5.30
N VAL A 159 28.31 -9.90 5.38
CA VAL A 159 27.19 -10.43 4.61
C VAL A 159 25.91 -10.02 5.35
N THR A 160 25.01 -9.36 4.64
CA THR A 160 23.70 -8.95 5.15
C THR A 160 22.60 -9.63 4.35
N GLN A 161 21.39 -9.66 4.88
CA GLN A 161 20.18 -9.97 4.12
C GLN A 161 19.24 -8.79 4.24
N ARG A 162 18.76 -8.26 3.12
CA ARG A 162 18.02 -7.00 3.08
C ARG A 162 16.66 -7.12 3.77
N MET A 163 16.01 -8.26 3.66
CA MET A 163 14.74 -8.55 4.31
C MET A 163 14.69 -10.00 4.78
N VAL A 164 14.26 -10.19 6.02
CA VAL A 164 14.02 -11.50 6.62
C VAL A 164 12.57 -11.54 7.05
N SER A 165 11.76 -12.29 6.31
CA SER A 165 10.33 -12.41 6.54
C SER A 165 9.99 -13.74 7.20
N TYR A 166 9.12 -13.71 8.20
CA TYR A 166 8.60 -14.88 8.88
C TYR A 166 7.08 -14.99 8.69
N ALA A 167 6.58 -16.22 8.49
CA ALA A 167 5.14 -16.45 8.41
C ALA A 167 4.39 -16.04 9.69
N ASN A 168 5.05 -16.19 10.86
CA ASN A 168 4.56 -15.77 12.16
C ASN A 168 5.64 -14.96 12.89
N PRO A 169 5.28 -14.02 13.79
CA PRO A 169 6.27 -13.22 14.50
C PRO A 169 7.28 -14.10 15.24
N PRO A 170 8.60 -13.97 14.97
CA PRO A 170 9.62 -14.83 15.55
C PRO A 170 9.99 -14.47 17.00
N GLY A 171 9.51 -13.33 17.48
CA GLY A 171 9.61 -12.88 18.87
C GLY A 171 8.36 -12.15 19.33
N SER A 172 8.37 -11.64 20.56
CA SER A 172 7.16 -11.13 21.23
C SER A 172 6.75 -9.71 20.82
N ASN A 173 7.43 -9.07 19.87
CA ASN A 173 7.14 -7.69 19.48
C ASN A 173 6.17 -7.54 18.29
N GLY A 174 5.69 -8.65 17.72
CA GLY A 174 4.70 -8.67 16.64
C GLY A 174 5.26 -8.51 15.22
N GLU A 175 6.52 -8.11 15.05
CA GLU A 175 7.12 -7.91 13.72
C GLU A 175 7.32 -9.25 12.98
N LYS A 176 7.10 -9.23 11.67
CA LYS A 176 7.37 -10.37 10.79
C LYS A 176 8.52 -10.13 9.82
N ASP A 177 8.84 -8.86 9.56
CA ASP A 177 9.77 -8.43 8.52
C ASP A 177 10.92 -7.62 9.12
N PHE A 178 12.14 -8.10 8.92
CA PHE A 178 13.34 -7.50 9.50
C PHE A 178 14.33 -7.12 8.41
N GLY A 179 14.61 -5.81 8.32
CA GLY A 179 15.50 -5.26 7.31
C GLY A 179 16.99 -5.31 7.67
N GLU A 180 17.86 -5.37 6.66
CA GLU A 180 19.33 -5.21 6.73
C GLU A 180 20.04 -6.07 7.79
N VAL A 181 19.56 -7.31 7.94
CA VAL A 181 19.97 -8.23 9.00
C VAL A 181 21.38 -8.74 8.74
N LEU A 182 22.27 -8.61 9.73
CA LEU A 182 23.58 -9.24 9.67
C LEU A 182 23.44 -10.77 9.57
N ARG A 183 24.10 -11.36 8.57
CA ARG A 183 24.26 -12.81 8.42
C ARG A 183 25.62 -13.31 8.86
N LYS A 184 26.70 -12.62 8.47
CA LYS A 184 28.07 -13.03 8.80
C LYS A 184 29.07 -11.89 8.67
N MET A 185 29.99 -11.75 9.62
CA MET A 185 31.17 -10.91 9.44
C MET A 185 32.34 -11.69 8.83
N LEU A 186 33.07 -11.08 7.89
CA LEU A 186 34.17 -11.69 7.15
C LEU A 186 35.52 -10.97 7.41
N PRO A 187 36.60 -11.72 7.68
CA PRO A 187 36.59 -13.15 8.02
C PRO A 187 35.98 -13.40 9.41
N THR A 188 35.98 -12.37 10.27
CA THR A 188 35.36 -12.34 11.61
C THR A 188 34.91 -10.91 11.92
N ALA A 189 34.17 -10.71 13.02
CA ALA A 189 33.75 -9.39 13.48
C ALA A 189 34.89 -8.40 13.77
N MET A 190 36.13 -8.87 13.97
CA MET A 190 37.31 -8.01 14.16
C MET A 190 37.75 -7.33 12.85
N GLY A 191 37.43 -7.92 11.70
CA GLY A 191 37.89 -7.47 10.38
C GLY A 191 39.35 -7.82 10.08
N THR A 192 39.86 -7.23 9.01
CA THR A 192 41.24 -7.40 8.51
C THR A 192 42.04 -6.15 8.83
N GLY A 193 43.11 -6.28 9.61
CA GLY A 193 44.00 -5.16 9.93
C GLY A 193 44.66 -4.58 8.68
N LEU A 194 44.71 -3.25 8.60
CA LEU A 194 45.34 -2.51 7.53
C LEU A 194 46.66 -1.92 8.03
N ASN A 195 47.71 -2.09 7.23
CA ASN A 195 48.99 -1.41 7.45
C ASN A 195 48.85 0.10 7.17
N THR A 196 49.93 0.85 7.38
CA THR A 196 49.99 2.27 7.03
C THR A 196 49.57 2.48 5.57
N LEU A 197 48.53 3.31 5.37
CA LEU A 197 47.97 3.64 4.07
C LEU A 197 48.62 4.92 3.52
N SER A 198 49.15 4.85 2.30
CA SER A 198 49.74 5.99 1.59
C SER A 198 48.84 6.44 0.43
N VAL A 199 48.84 7.73 0.14
CA VAL A 199 48.06 8.29 -0.99
C VAL A 199 48.49 7.60 -2.29
N GLY A 200 47.52 7.08 -3.04
CA GLY A 200 47.72 6.30 -4.27
C GLY A 200 47.69 4.78 -4.07
N ASP A 201 47.70 4.27 -2.84
CA ASP A 201 47.62 2.83 -2.60
C ASP A 201 46.29 2.25 -3.09
N THR A 202 46.37 1.05 -3.68
CA THR A 202 45.20 0.24 -4.03
C THR A 202 45.38 -1.16 -3.44
N LEU A 203 44.49 -1.55 -2.53
CA LEU A 203 44.50 -2.85 -1.85
C LEU A 203 43.28 -3.67 -2.28
N ASN A 204 43.50 -4.96 -2.53
CA ASN A 204 42.47 -5.89 -2.97
C ASN A 204 42.32 -7.04 -1.97
N PHE A 205 41.09 -7.31 -1.56
CA PHE A 205 40.74 -8.36 -0.61
C PHE A 205 39.71 -9.30 -1.22
N ARG A 206 39.76 -10.56 -0.83
CA ARG A 206 38.81 -11.59 -1.24
C ARG A 206 38.33 -12.34 -0.02
N PHE A 207 37.03 -12.53 0.08
CA PHE A 207 36.39 -13.27 1.14
C PHE A 207 35.40 -14.27 0.55
N SER A 208 35.14 -15.35 1.27
CA SER A 208 34.05 -16.26 0.95
C SER A 208 33.51 -16.90 2.22
N THR A 209 32.23 -17.22 2.22
CA THR A 209 31.55 -17.95 3.29
C THR A 209 30.46 -18.82 2.70
N PRO A 210 30.21 -20.03 3.24
CA PRO A 210 29.07 -20.82 2.81
C PRO A 210 27.75 -20.13 3.18
N VAL A 211 26.75 -20.26 2.33
CA VAL A 211 25.38 -19.82 2.61
C VAL A 211 24.73 -20.84 3.52
N LYS A 212 23.98 -20.36 4.53
CA LYS A 212 23.28 -21.23 5.48
C LYS A 212 21.83 -21.43 5.03
N ASN A 213 21.22 -22.53 5.43
CA ASN A 213 19.85 -22.89 5.02
C ASN A 213 18.77 -21.86 5.41
N ASP A 214 19.04 -21.01 6.40
CA ASP A 214 18.15 -19.94 6.86
C ASP A 214 18.41 -18.60 6.15
N TRP A 215 19.31 -18.56 5.17
CA TRP A 215 19.59 -17.38 4.35
C TRP A 215 18.83 -17.48 3.04
N ASP A 216 18.30 -16.35 2.58
CA ASP A 216 17.75 -16.21 1.24
C ASP A 216 18.84 -15.68 0.30
N SER A 217 19.42 -16.57 -0.51
CA SER A 217 20.50 -16.26 -1.45
C SER A 217 20.13 -15.15 -2.46
N GLY A 218 18.83 -14.99 -2.75
CA GLY A 218 18.31 -13.95 -3.64
C GLY A 218 18.27 -12.54 -3.02
N ASP A 219 18.41 -12.43 -1.70
CA ASP A 219 18.27 -11.18 -0.96
C ASP A 219 19.50 -10.85 -0.09
N LEU A 220 20.63 -11.53 -0.36
CA LEU A 220 21.91 -11.27 0.29
C LEU A 220 22.63 -10.04 -0.27
N GLY A 221 23.41 -9.40 0.60
CA GLY A 221 24.32 -8.31 0.27
C GLY A 221 25.68 -8.45 0.92
N VAL A 222 26.63 -7.63 0.47
CA VAL A 222 27.92 -7.45 1.13
C VAL A 222 28.17 -5.99 1.40
N VAL A 223 28.26 -5.62 2.68
CA VAL A 223 28.68 -4.30 3.15
C VAL A 223 30.15 -4.37 3.56
N ALA A 224 30.95 -3.39 3.18
CA ALA A 224 32.33 -3.24 3.63
C ALA A 224 32.61 -1.83 4.12
N TRP A 225 33.46 -1.70 5.13
CA TRP A 225 33.86 -0.39 5.66
C TRP A 225 35.25 -0.41 6.25
N VAL A 226 35.92 0.75 6.23
CA VAL A 226 37.22 0.95 6.88
C VAL A 226 37.01 1.73 8.17
N GLN A 227 37.37 1.14 9.32
CA GLN A 227 37.22 1.74 10.64
C GLN A 227 38.55 1.84 11.39
N SER A 228 38.70 2.90 12.17
CA SER A 228 39.77 3.09 13.15
C SER A 228 39.37 2.54 14.52
N ASP A 229 40.05 1.51 15.03
CA ASP A 229 39.83 1.00 16.38
C ASP A 229 40.38 1.92 17.48
N ALA A 230 41.16 2.94 17.11
CA ALA A 230 41.60 3.95 18.06
C ALA A 230 40.49 4.95 18.41
N THR A 231 39.59 5.24 17.47
CA THR A 231 38.58 6.30 17.59
C THR A 231 37.15 5.84 17.32
N LYS A 232 36.99 4.58 16.90
CA LYS A 232 35.78 3.96 16.33
C LYS A 232 35.30 4.60 15.02
N GLU A 233 35.95 5.65 14.52
CA GLU A 233 35.49 6.34 13.31
C GLU A 233 35.57 5.46 12.07
N ILE A 234 34.47 5.40 11.32
CA ILE A 234 34.40 4.85 9.97
C ILE A 234 34.86 5.93 9.00
N LEU A 235 35.82 5.60 8.15
CA LEU A 235 36.39 6.52 7.17
C LEU A 235 35.67 6.46 5.83
N GLN A 236 35.20 5.28 5.46
CA GLN A 236 34.39 5.02 4.26
C GLN A 236 33.63 3.72 4.44
N SER A 237 32.46 3.65 3.83
CA SER A 237 31.70 2.42 3.63
C SER A 237 31.33 2.26 2.16
N ALA A 238 31.01 1.04 1.79
CA ALA A 238 30.50 0.69 0.49
C ALA A 238 29.72 -0.62 0.60
N LEU A 239 28.90 -0.87 -0.39
CA LEU A 239 27.96 -1.96 -0.41
C LEU A 239 27.92 -2.53 -1.82
N HIS A 240 27.78 -3.85 -1.90
CA HIS A 240 27.37 -4.51 -3.11
C HIS A 240 26.15 -5.35 -2.80
N PHE A 241 25.04 -4.94 -3.37
CA PHE A 241 23.95 -5.83 -3.69
C PHE A 241 23.99 -6.09 -5.19
N PRO A 242 23.41 -7.19 -5.66
CA PRO A 242 23.47 -7.53 -7.07
C PRO A 242 22.58 -6.62 -7.97
N THR A 243 22.17 -5.41 -7.56
CA THR A 243 21.15 -4.62 -8.28
C THR A 243 21.40 -3.12 -8.41
N THR A 244 21.07 -2.58 -9.59
CA THR A 244 20.95 -1.16 -9.93
C THR A 244 19.63 -0.61 -9.36
N ILE A 245 19.67 0.53 -8.66
CA ILE A 245 18.49 1.05 -7.95
C ILE A 245 17.64 1.93 -8.87
N ILE A 246 16.35 1.60 -8.98
CA ILE A 246 15.34 2.51 -9.51
C ILE A 246 14.95 3.46 -8.38
N THR A 247 15.02 4.77 -8.60
CA THR A 247 14.51 5.75 -7.62
C THR A 247 13.13 6.25 -8.04
N ASP A 248 12.16 6.21 -7.12
CA ASP A 248 10.87 6.87 -7.25
C ASP A 248 10.98 8.33 -6.76
N PRO A 249 10.79 9.35 -7.62
CA PRO A 249 10.76 10.74 -7.18
C PRO A 249 9.49 11.10 -6.39
N ASN A 250 8.45 10.24 -6.41
CA ASN A 250 7.19 10.42 -5.71
C ASN A 250 6.91 9.17 -4.86
N PRO A 251 7.50 9.04 -3.66
CA PRO A 251 7.30 7.85 -2.80
C PRO A 251 5.88 7.71 -2.23
N ASP A 252 4.95 8.59 -2.62
CA ASP A 252 3.54 8.62 -2.22
C ASP A 252 2.63 8.21 -3.40
N ILE A 253 1.31 8.11 -3.16
CA ILE A 253 0.33 7.87 -4.23
C ILE A 253 0.37 8.97 -5.29
N THR A 254 0.35 8.56 -6.56
CA THR A 254 0.09 9.46 -7.68
C THR A 254 -1.41 9.65 -7.91
N ILE A 255 -1.89 10.89 -7.83
CA ILE A 255 -3.25 11.25 -8.22
C ILE A 255 -3.36 11.26 -9.75
N LEU A 256 -4.25 10.45 -10.29
CA LEU A 256 -4.47 10.24 -11.72
C LEU A 256 -5.78 10.84 -12.19
N THR A 257 -5.82 11.28 -13.44
CA THR A 257 -7.06 11.71 -14.09
C THR A 257 -7.58 10.58 -14.96
N ALA A 258 -8.84 10.19 -14.76
CA ALA A 258 -9.48 9.12 -15.53
C ALA A 258 -9.31 9.32 -17.04
N THR A 259 -9.01 8.23 -17.76
CA THR A 259 -8.91 8.18 -19.24
C THR A 259 -7.82 9.03 -19.88
N GLN A 260 -7.10 9.84 -19.11
CA GLN A 260 -5.91 10.56 -19.57
C GLN A 260 -4.66 9.73 -19.25
N SER A 261 -3.72 9.72 -20.19
CA SER A 261 -2.41 9.13 -19.95
C SER A 261 -1.56 10.09 -19.12
N SER A 262 -1.05 9.61 -17.98
CA SER A 262 -0.07 10.29 -17.14
C SER A 262 1.29 9.60 -17.27
N ASP A 263 2.36 10.37 -17.44
CA ASP A 263 3.73 9.86 -17.41
C ASP A 263 4.31 10.14 -16.01
N VAL A 264 4.54 9.08 -15.22
CA VAL A 264 5.12 9.16 -13.87
C VAL A 264 6.63 8.94 -13.99
N PRO A 265 7.47 9.94 -13.71
CA PRO A 265 8.90 9.87 -13.98
C PRO A 265 9.63 8.99 -12.96
N TYR A 266 10.69 8.30 -13.43
CA TYR A 266 11.60 7.48 -12.65
C TYR A 266 13.02 7.65 -13.19
N PHE A 267 14.02 7.25 -12.40
CA PHE A 267 15.39 7.19 -12.90
C PHE A 267 16.19 6.03 -12.30
N ILE A 268 17.21 5.60 -13.03
CA ILE A 268 18.24 4.68 -12.58
C ILE A 268 19.59 5.40 -12.68
N PHE A 269 20.36 5.40 -11.60
CA PHE A 269 21.72 5.93 -11.59
C PHE A 269 22.73 4.79 -11.63
N ASN A 270 23.69 4.84 -12.55
CA ASN A 270 24.81 3.90 -12.56
C ASN A 270 25.96 4.47 -11.71
N ASP A 271 26.10 3.97 -10.49
CA ASP A 271 27.19 4.32 -9.58
C ASP A 271 28.43 3.41 -9.72
N THR A 272 28.37 2.46 -10.65
CA THR A 272 29.45 1.49 -10.89
C THR A 272 30.52 2.08 -11.83
N PRO A 273 31.76 1.55 -11.82
CA PRO A 273 32.83 2.01 -12.70
C PRO A 273 32.70 1.49 -14.14
N ASP A 274 31.76 0.58 -14.40
CA ASP A 274 31.55 -0.09 -15.68
C ASP A 274 30.19 0.35 -16.27
N THR A 275 30.03 0.29 -17.60
CA THR A 275 28.68 0.47 -18.19
C THR A 275 27.76 -0.62 -17.64
N VAL A 276 26.50 -0.28 -17.39
CA VAL A 276 25.46 -1.21 -16.92
C VAL A 276 24.33 -1.27 -17.95
N HIS A 277 23.99 -2.47 -18.40
CA HIS A 277 22.83 -2.79 -19.21
C HIS A 277 21.71 -3.29 -18.29
N VAL A 278 20.51 -2.72 -18.41
CA VAL A 278 19.35 -3.04 -17.57
C VAL A 278 18.10 -3.22 -18.41
N THR A 279 17.36 -4.30 -18.22
CA THR A 279 16.00 -4.46 -18.77
C THR A 279 14.94 -4.08 -17.74
N LEU A 280 14.20 -3.00 -17.98
CA LEU A 280 13.01 -2.63 -17.22
C LEU A 280 11.82 -3.50 -17.62
N MET A 281 10.97 -3.90 -16.67
CA MET A 281 9.77 -4.72 -16.86
C MET A 281 8.66 -4.30 -15.90
N LEU A 282 7.39 -4.60 -16.22
CA LEU A 282 6.25 -4.43 -15.32
C LEU A 282 5.82 -5.78 -14.72
N LYS A 283 5.61 -5.86 -13.39
CA LYS A 283 5.19 -7.06 -12.64
C LYS A 283 4.10 -6.74 -11.61
N ASN A 284 3.49 -7.78 -11.02
CA ASN A 284 2.56 -7.72 -9.89
C ASN A 284 1.45 -6.66 -10.04
N LYS A 285 0.74 -6.68 -11.17
CA LYS A 285 -0.34 -5.73 -11.44
C LYS A 285 -1.57 -6.06 -10.59
N ASN A 286 -1.82 -5.25 -9.57
CA ASN A 286 -3.06 -5.24 -8.80
C ASN A 286 -3.82 -3.94 -9.08
N ALA A 287 -4.54 -3.91 -10.19
CA ALA A 287 -5.29 -2.73 -10.62
C ALA A 287 -6.58 -3.14 -11.35
N PRO A 288 -7.59 -2.27 -11.40
CA PRO A 288 -8.80 -2.49 -12.19
C PRO A 288 -8.48 -2.87 -13.64
N ASN A 289 -9.32 -3.72 -14.22
CA ASN A 289 -9.10 -4.29 -15.55
C ASN A 289 -9.03 -3.25 -16.69
N ASP A 290 -9.59 -2.05 -16.46
CA ASP A 290 -9.59 -0.93 -17.40
C ASP A 290 -8.38 0.01 -17.25
N TRP A 291 -7.42 -0.30 -16.36
CA TRP A 291 -6.15 0.43 -16.25
C TRP A 291 -5.09 -0.21 -17.15
N HIS A 292 -4.37 0.63 -17.90
CA HIS A 292 -3.28 0.23 -18.77
C HIS A 292 -1.96 0.89 -18.35
N PHE A 293 -0.89 0.10 -18.38
CA PHE A 293 0.44 0.52 -17.93
C PHE A 293 1.47 0.18 -18.99
N ASN A 294 2.37 1.12 -19.28
CA ASN A 294 3.53 0.90 -20.15
C ASN A 294 4.76 1.59 -19.54
N LEU A 295 5.95 1.10 -19.86
CA LEU A 295 7.18 1.86 -19.63
C LEU A 295 7.45 2.74 -20.82
N LYS A 296 8.10 3.88 -20.58
CA LYS A 296 8.53 4.81 -21.61
C LYS A 296 9.95 5.31 -21.32
N ALA A 297 10.88 5.05 -22.22
CA ALA A 297 12.23 5.60 -22.19
C ALA A 297 12.77 5.72 -23.62
N ASN A 298 13.65 6.70 -23.89
CA ASN A 298 14.30 6.87 -25.21
C ASN A 298 13.32 6.83 -26.41
N ASN A 299 12.16 7.48 -26.30
CA ASN A 299 11.07 7.48 -27.31
C ASN A 299 10.45 6.10 -27.62
N THR A 300 10.76 5.07 -26.83
CA THR A 300 10.15 3.75 -26.91
C THR A 300 9.08 3.64 -25.83
N ILE A 301 7.93 3.04 -26.16
CA ILE A 301 6.87 2.68 -25.21
C ILE A 301 6.66 1.18 -25.32
N ASN A 302 6.88 0.45 -24.23
CA ASN A 302 6.75 -1.01 -24.22
C ASN A 302 6.55 -1.52 -22.79
N SER A 303 6.15 -2.78 -22.62
CA SER A 303 6.09 -3.44 -21.31
C SER A 303 7.48 -3.80 -20.78
N GLU A 304 8.48 -3.85 -21.66
CA GLU A 304 9.88 -4.11 -21.35
C GLU A 304 10.81 -3.19 -22.13
N ILE A 305 11.79 -2.56 -21.46
CA ILE A 305 12.72 -1.61 -22.08
C ILE A 305 14.15 -1.90 -21.63
N PRO A 306 15.06 -2.28 -22.56
CA PRO A 306 16.48 -2.33 -22.28
C PRO A 306 17.07 -0.90 -22.23
N LEU A 307 17.95 -0.68 -21.28
CA LEU A 307 18.69 0.56 -21.03
C LEU A 307 20.18 0.25 -20.97
N GLU A 308 20.99 1.11 -21.55
CA GLU A 308 22.43 1.13 -21.36
C GLU A 308 22.76 2.41 -20.58
N ILE A 309 23.47 2.27 -19.46
CA ILE A 309 23.75 3.36 -18.53
C ILE A 309 25.26 3.41 -18.31
N LEU A 310 25.92 4.49 -18.76
CA LEU A 310 27.37 4.64 -18.60
C LEU A 310 27.76 4.92 -17.13
N PRO A 311 29.03 4.69 -16.73
CA PRO A 311 29.52 5.00 -15.39
C PRO A 311 29.23 6.45 -14.99
N GLY A 312 28.52 6.65 -13.88
CA GLY A 312 28.16 7.97 -13.37
C GLY A 312 27.03 8.68 -14.11
N ASP A 313 26.38 8.02 -15.08
CA ASP A 313 25.21 8.54 -15.79
C ASP A 313 23.90 8.10 -15.14
N THR A 314 22.84 8.84 -15.45
CA THR A 314 21.46 8.56 -15.04
C THR A 314 20.60 8.27 -16.25
N ALA A 315 19.94 7.10 -16.28
CA ALA A 315 18.90 6.82 -17.25
C ALA A 315 17.53 7.24 -16.70
N TYR A 316 16.81 8.06 -17.45
CA TYR A 316 15.46 8.50 -17.12
C TYR A 316 14.43 7.69 -17.89
N PHE A 317 13.36 7.29 -17.21
CA PHE A 317 12.22 6.65 -17.82
C PHE A 317 10.94 7.12 -17.13
N SER A 318 9.78 6.73 -17.65
CA SER A 318 8.51 6.99 -16.99
C SER A 318 7.60 5.78 -17.08
N LEU A 319 6.81 5.57 -16.03
CA LEU A 319 5.64 4.71 -16.09
C LEU A 319 4.50 5.51 -16.72
N GLN A 320 4.10 5.12 -17.91
CA GLN A 320 2.89 5.62 -18.53
C GLN A 320 1.68 4.89 -17.95
N VAL A 321 0.80 5.63 -17.29
CA VAL A 321 -0.44 5.14 -16.70
C VAL A 321 -1.62 5.73 -17.47
N GLN A 322 -2.41 4.87 -18.11
CA GLN A 322 -3.74 5.22 -18.60
C GLN A 322 -4.75 4.58 -17.65
N ALA A 323 -5.15 5.34 -16.65
CA ALA A 323 -6.10 4.86 -15.66
C ALA A 323 -7.51 4.78 -16.24
N GLY A 324 -8.24 3.78 -15.76
CA GLY A 324 -9.67 3.62 -15.97
C GLY A 324 -10.49 4.73 -15.30
N GLN A 325 -11.80 4.51 -15.17
CA GLN A 325 -12.65 5.55 -14.59
C GLN A 325 -12.52 5.67 -13.06
N ARG A 326 -12.23 4.57 -12.35
CA ARG A 326 -12.28 4.50 -10.88
C ARG A 326 -11.18 3.60 -10.30
N GLY A 327 -10.94 3.76 -9.01
CA GLY A 327 -10.20 2.83 -8.16
C GLY A 327 -8.78 3.29 -7.81
N THR A 328 -8.11 2.41 -7.05
CA THR A 328 -6.67 2.42 -6.85
C THR A 328 -6.03 1.39 -7.76
N GLY A 329 -4.75 1.56 -8.09
CA GLY A 329 -4.01 0.58 -8.84
C GLY A 329 -2.56 0.53 -8.37
N GLU A 330 -2.10 -0.67 -8.07
CA GLU A 330 -0.72 -0.94 -7.72
C GLU A 330 -0.02 -1.76 -8.80
N LEU A 331 1.24 -1.45 -9.05
CA LEU A 331 2.10 -2.30 -9.86
C LEU A 331 3.55 -2.20 -9.40
N THR A 332 4.32 -3.22 -9.76
CA THR A 332 5.75 -3.23 -9.52
C THR A 332 6.52 -2.96 -10.81
N ILE A 333 7.36 -1.93 -10.82
CA ILE A 333 8.38 -1.73 -11.86
C ILE A 333 9.61 -2.53 -11.45
N PHE A 334 10.02 -3.48 -12.28
CA PHE A 334 11.20 -4.29 -12.07
C PHE A 334 12.33 -3.86 -13.02
N SER A 335 13.57 -3.85 -12.57
CA SER A 335 14.76 -3.71 -13.44
C SER A 335 15.55 -5.01 -13.38
N GLN A 336 16.14 -5.49 -14.45
CA GLN A 336 17.02 -6.67 -14.48
C GLN A 336 18.39 -6.25 -15.03
N ASN A 337 19.49 -6.56 -14.34
CA ASN A 337 20.83 -6.29 -14.88
C ASN A 337 21.21 -7.34 -15.95
N ASP A 338 21.54 -6.88 -17.16
CA ASP A 338 21.85 -7.68 -18.34
C ASP A 338 23.37 -7.85 -18.58
N ASP A 339 24.22 -7.07 -17.90
CA ASP A 339 25.70 -7.14 -17.98
C ASP A 339 26.33 -8.27 -17.18
N ASP A 340 25.50 -9.16 -16.67
CA ASP A 340 25.94 -10.35 -15.99
C ASP A 340 26.80 -11.20 -16.94
N ASP A 341 28.09 -11.31 -16.63
CA ASP A 341 29.18 -11.75 -17.52
C ASP A 341 29.26 -13.27 -17.71
N GLY A 342 28.10 -13.94 -17.70
CA GLY A 342 27.95 -15.36 -17.98
C GLY A 342 28.50 -16.27 -16.88
N PHE A 343 28.65 -15.77 -15.64
CA PHE A 343 28.94 -16.62 -14.48
C PHE A 343 27.68 -17.37 -13.98
N TYR A 344 26.50 -16.89 -14.35
CA TYR A 344 25.20 -17.48 -14.03
C TYR A 344 24.61 -18.14 -15.28
N SER A 345 24.67 -19.48 -15.35
CA SER A 345 24.16 -20.23 -16.51
C SER A 345 22.65 -20.46 -16.50
N GLU A 346 21.86 -19.77 -15.67
CA GLU A 346 20.41 -19.96 -15.58
C GLU A 346 19.65 -18.63 -15.44
N GLY A 347 19.66 -17.82 -16.49
CA GLY A 347 18.44 -17.18 -17.04
C GLY A 347 17.60 -16.19 -16.19
N TYR A 348 18.01 -15.76 -15.00
CA TYR A 348 17.33 -14.70 -14.26
C TYR A 348 18.36 -13.74 -13.62
N GLY A 349 18.56 -12.59 -14.25
CA GLY A 349 19.38 -11.51 -13.69
C GLY A 349 18.69 -10.88 -12.48
N TYR A 350 19.48 -10.46 -11.50
CA TYR A 350 19.00 -9.79 -10.29
C TYR A 350 18.33 -8.45 -10.63
N GLY A 351 17.32 -8.06 -9.84
CA GLY A 351 16.53 -6.87 -10.13
C GLY A 351 15.87 -6.11 -8.98
N TYR A 352 15.62 -4.81 -9.20
CA TYR A 352 15.02 -3.89 -8.23
C TYR A 352 13.54 -3.61 -8.54
N SER A 353 12.70 -3.53 -7.51
CA SER A 353 11.26 -3.29 -7.57
C SER A 353 10.84 -1.95 -6.96
N VAL A 354 10.14 -1.10 -7.72
CA VAL A 354 9.36 0.02 -7.15
C VAL A 354 7.88 -0.31 -7.22
N VAL A 355 7.15 -0.08 -6.13
CA VAL A 355 5.69 -0.12 -6.15
C VAL A 355 5.17 1.27 -6.52
N PHE A 356 4.45 1.35 -7.63
CA PHE A 356 3.64 2.51 -7.98
C PHE A 356 2.24 2.30 -7.40
N SER A 357 1.73 3.29 -6.68
CA SER A 357 0.34 3.37 -6.24
C SER A 357 -0.36 4.55 -6.90
N GLY A 358 -1.42 4.29 -7.66
CA GLY A 358 -2.23 5.30 -8.33
C GLY A 358 -3.63 5.40 -7.75
N LEU A 359 -4.20 6.60 -7.70
CA LEU A 359 -5.58 6.84 -7.28
C LEU A 359 -6.27 7.74 -8.31
N VAL A 360 -7.44 7.32 -8.81
CA VAL A 360 -8.33 8.20 -9.58
C VAL A 360 -9.45 8.68 -8.66
N PRO A 361 -9.36 9.91 -8.10
CA PRO A 361 -10.44 10.46 -7.30
C PRO A 361 -11.66 10.77 -8.18
N GLN A 362 -12.83 10.28 -7.78
CA GLN A 362 -14.12 10.64 -8.38
C GLN A 362 -15.06 11.24 -7.33
N ASN A 363 -16.05 11.99 -7.82
CA ASN A 363 -17.29 12.20 -7.08
C ASN A 363 -18.09 10.88 -7.12
N SER A 364 -17.94 10.05 -6.10
CA SER A 364 -18.78 8.86 -5.89
C SER A 364 -19.72 9.06 -4.70
N ASP A 365 -20.81 8.30 -4.66
CA ASP A 365 -21.76 8.33 -3.55
C ASP A 365 -21.24 7.55 -2.34
N ILE A 366 -20.46 6.48 -2.55
CA ILE A 366 -19.95 5.61 -1.49
C ILE A 366 -18.42 5.59 -1.49
N LEU A 367 -17.81 5.72 -0.31
CA LEU A 367 -16.41 5.38 -0.07
C LEU A 367 -16.35 4.11 0.76
N LEU A 368 -15.92 3.00 0.15
CA LEU A 368 -15.62 1.75 0.83
C LEU A 368 -14.14 1.78 1.25
N ILE A 369 -13.90 1.77 2.56
CA ILE A 369 -12.57 1.69 3.16
C ILE A 369 -12.28 0.23 3.42
N ASP A 370 -11.18 -0.23 2.83
CA ASP A 370 -10.65 -1.58 2.95
C ASP A 370 -9.54 -1.57 4.01
N ASP A 371 -9.91 -2.00 5.21
CA ASP A 371 -9.08 -2.03 6.41
C ASP A 371 -8.98 -3.47 6.93
N ASP A 372 -8.89 -4.45 6.02
CA ASP A 372 -8.94 -5.87 6.36
C ASP A 372 -7.55 -6.50 6.61
N GLY A 373 -6.52 -5.67 6.77
CA GLY A 373 -5.14 -6.11 6.94
C GLY A 373 -4.50 -6.70 5.67
N GLY A 374 -5.02 -6.37 4.50
CA GLY A 374 -4.54 -6.86 3.19
C GLY A 374 -5.12 -8.21 2.81
N ALA A 375 -6.24 -8.60 3.42
CA ALA A 375 -7.05 -9.72 2.97
C ALA A 375 -7.83 -9.33 1.69
N GLY A 376 -8.75 -10.19 1.28
CA GLY A 376 -9.49 -10.03 0.02
C GLY A 376 -10.99 -9.98 0.24
N TYR A 377 -11.43 -9.42 1.37
CA TYR A 377 -12.83 -9.42 1.79
C TYR A 377 -13.64 -8.22 1.27
N GLU A 378 -12.98 -7.15 0.84
CA GLU A 378 -13.54 -6.05 0.05
C GLU A 378 -14.34 -6.54 -1.17
N LYS A 379 -13.95 -7.68 -1.76
CA LYS A 379 -14.67 -8.37 -2.84
C LYS A 379 -16.11 -8.74 -2.51
N ASN A 380 -16.42 -9.01 -1.24
CA ASN A 380 -17.79 -9.31 -0.81
C ASN A 380 -18.70 -8.08 -0.94
N PHE A 381 -18.18 -6.89 -0.67
CA PHE A 381 -18.91 -5.62 -0.84
C PHE A 381 -18.99 -5.24 -2.31
N THR A 382 -17.84 -5.16 -2.99
CA THR A 382 -17.75 -4.65 -4.37
C THR A 382 -18.60 -5.45 -5.36
N LYS A 383 -18.67 -6.78 -5.21
CA LYS A 383 -19.57 -7.65 -5.99
C LYS A 383 -21.04 -7.23 -5.88
N ILE A 384 -21.51 -6.91 -4.66
CA ILE A 384 -22.91 -6.49 -4.43
C ILE A 384 -23.11 -5.07 -4.96
N LEU A 385 -22.20 -4.15 -4.66
CA LEU A 385 -22.29 -2.77 -5.11
C LEU A 385 -22.30 -2.67 -6.65
N ASP A 386 -21.46 -3.45 -7.33
CA ASP A 386 -21.44 -3.56 -8.78
C ASP A 386 -22.74 -4.16 -9.34
N ALA A 387 -23.25 -5.24 -8.74
CA ALA A 387 -24.49 -5.89 -9.17
C ALA A 387 -25.70 -4.95 -9.10
N HIS A 388 -25.69 -3.98 -8.18
CA HIS A 388 -26.76 -3.00 -7.97
C HIS A 388 -26.46 -1.61 -8.53
N ASN A 389 -25.36 -1.46 -9.28
CA ASN A 389 -24.93 -0.21 -9.92
C ASN A 389 -24.75 0.96 -8.93
N TYR A 390 -24.23 0.70 -7.73
CA TYR A 390 -23.78 1.77 -6.85
C TYR A 390 -22.53 2.44 -7.42
N ASP A 391 -22.46 3.75 -7.24
CA ASP A 391 -21.26 4.53 -7.53
C ASP A 391 -20.40 4.57 -6.26
N TYR A 392 -19.24 3.93 -6.32
CA TYR A 392 -18.35 3.78 -5.18
C TYR A 392 -16.87 3.79 -5.58
N ILE A 393 -16.03 4.18 -4.63
CA ILE A 393 -14.58 3.93 -4.64
C ILE A 393 -14.28 2.93 -3.52
N CYS A 394 -13.45 1.93 -3.81
CA CYS A 394 -12.82 1.08 -2.80
C CYS A 394 -11.39 1.57 -2.59
N LEU A 395 -11.01 1.83 -1.34
CA LEU A 395 -9.75 2.45 -0.97
C LEU A 395 -9.16 1.70 0.23
N ALA A 396 -7.92 1.22 0.12
CA ALA A 396 -7.19 0.71 1.29
C ALA A 396 -7.04 1.82 2.36
N GLU A 397 -7.21 1.47 3.64
CA GLU A 397 -7.22 2.42 4.76
C GLU A 397 -6.01 3.36 4.74
N ASN A 398 -4.81 2.82 4.51
CA ASN A 398 -3.56 3.57 4.48
C ASN A 398 -3.52 4.71 3.45
N TYR A 399 -4.49 4.77 2.53
CA TYR A 399 -4.66 5.81 1.54
C TYR A 399 -5.70 6.89 1.91
N LEU A 400 -6.42 6.74 3.01
CA LEU A 400 -7.48 7.65 3.45
C LEU A 400 -6.96 9.08 3.70
N ASP A 401 -5.83 9.21 4.39
CA ASP A 401 -5.17 10.50 4.62
C ASP A 401 -4.77 11.21 3.32
N THR A 402 -4.32 10.44 2.34
CA THR A 402 -3.93 10.97 1.03
C THR A 402 -5.16 11.44 0.25
N LEU A 403 -6.23 10.64 0.26
CA LEU A 403 -7.51 11.03 -0.31
C LEU A 403 -8.00 12.34 0.33
N ALA A 404 -7.99 12.44 1.66
CA ALA A 404 -8.45 13.62 2.40
C ALA A 404 -7.64 14.90 2.13
N LYS A 405 -6.38 14.79 1.67
CA LYS A 405 -5.57 15.95 1.26
C LYS A 405 -5.98 16.48 -0.13
N CYS A 406 -6.48 15.62 -1.00
CA CYS A 406 -6.81 15.96 -2.39
C CYS A 406 -8.31 16.15 -2.64
N THR A 407 -9.17 15.78 -1.69
CA THR A 407 -10.62 15.80 -1.87
C THR A 407 -11.38 16.08 -0.57
N ASP A 408 -12.61 16.60 -0.68
CA ASP A 408 -13.51 16.75 0.48
C ASP A 408 -14.28 15.44 0.70
N LEU A 409 -14.06 14.78 1.84
CA LEU A 409 -14.76 13.54 2.18
C LEU A 409 -16.29 13.72 2.27
N ASN A 410 -16.79 14.94 2.45
CA ASN A 410 -18.24 15.22 2.49
C ASN A 410 -18.94 15.11 1.13
N GLN A 411 -18.20 14.88 0.05
CA GLN A 411 -18.81 14.52 -1.23
C GLN A 411 -19.46 13.13 -1.20
N TYR A 412 -18.94 12.23 -0.34
CA TYR A 412 -19.47 10.88 -0.19
C TYR A 412 -20.73 10.94 0.68
N LYS A 413 -21.79 10.29 0.23
CA LYS A 413 -23.04 10.14 0.99
C LYS A 413 -22.92 9.11 2.09
N LEU A 414 -22.04 8.12 1.89
CA LEU A 414 -21.81 7.02 2.81
C LEU A 414 -20.34 6.60 2.80
N ILE A 415 -19.78 6.39 3.98
CA ILE A 415 -18.54 5.66 4.19
C ILE A 415 -18.89 4.25 4.68
N ILE A 416 -18.33 3.22 4.08
CA ILE A 416 -18.42 1.84 4.55
C ILE A 416 -17.02 1.47 5.01
N TRP A 417 -16.84 1.22 6.31
CA TRP A 417 -15.57 0.81 6.89
C TRP A 417 -15.57 -0.70 7.06
N ASN A 418 -14.70 -1.39 6.32
CA ASN A 418 -14.49 -2.82 6.43
C ASN A 418 -13.21 -3.10 7.24
N ALA A 419 -13.34 -3.21 8.56
CA ALA A 419 -12.24 -3.51 9.47
C ALA A 419 -11.91 -5.01 9.56
N SER A 420 -12.84 -5.88 9.14
CA SER A 420 -12.69 -7.34 9.21
C SER A 420 -12.13 -7.81 10.57
N TRP A 421 -10.88 -8.30 10.60
CA TRP A 421 -10.14 -8.65 11.82
C TRP A 421 -8.74 -8.03 11.80
N ALA A 422 -8.68 -6.72 11.59
CA ALA A 422 -7.47 -5.91 11.60
C ALA A 422 -7.32 -5.10 12.89
N PHE A 423 -6.06 -4.88 13.29
CA PHE A 423 -5.68 -4.07 14.46
C PHE A 423 -4.44 -3.23 14.10
N PRO A 424 -4.38 -1.94 14.48
CA PRO A 424 -5.48 -1.16 15.04
C PRO A 424 -6.60 -0.97 13.99
N VAL A 425 -7.86 -0.95 14.43
CA VAL A 425 -9.01 -0.56 13.58
C VAL A 425 -8.98 0.94 13.27
N PHE A 426 -8.50 1.76 14.19
CA PHE A 426 -8.41 3.20 13.99
C PHE A 426 -7.07 3.76 14.41
N THR A 427 -6.46 4.51 13.51
CA THR A 427 -5.39 5.46 13.87
C THR A 427 -5.99 6.78 14.36
N PRO A 428 -5.20 7.64 15.05
CA PRO A 428 -5.63 9.00 15.38
C PRO A 428 -6.02 9.85 14.14
N SER A 429 -5.54 9.46 12.96
CA SER A 429 -5.89 10.09 11.69
C SER A 429 -7.32 9.75 11.27
N ASP A 430 -7.65 8.46 11.33
CA ASP A 430 -8.95 7.93 10.94
C ASP A 430 -10.05 8.50 11.79
N VAL A 431 -9.85 8.49 13.10
CA VAL A 431 -10.82 9.03 14.06
C VAL A 431 -11.12 10.49 13.75
N ARG A 432 -10.09 11.29 13.45
CA ARG A 432 -10.26 12.72 13.11
C ARG A 432 -11.04 12.87 11.82
N LEU A 433 -10.66 12.17 10.75
CA LEU A 433 -11.29 12.27 9.43
C LEU A 433 -12.75 11.80 9.47
N LEU A 434 -13.01 10.65 10.08
CA LEU A 434 -14.33 10.07 10.21
C LEU A 434 -15.22 10.91 11.12
N SER A 435 -14.71 11.41 12.26
CA SER A 435 -15.45 12.33 13.13
C SER A 435 -15.83 13.63 12.40
N ASP A 436 -14.90 14.23 11.66
CA ASP A 436 -15.17 15.46 10.91
C ASP A 436 -16.20 15.26 9.79
N TYR A 437 -16.16 14.10 9.13
CA TYR A 437 -17.16 13.70 8.14
C TYR A 437 -18.55 13.50 8.75
N LEU A 438 -18.67 12.73 9.83
CA LEU A 438 -19.95 12.48 10.52
C LEU A 438 -20.53 13.78 11.10
N LYS A 439 -19.69 14.64 11.69
CA LYS A 439 -20.08 15.95 12.21
C LYS A 439 -20.74 16.84 11.17
N LYS A 440 -20.33 16.71 9.90
CA LYS A 440 -20.87 17.47 8.76
C LYS A 440 -22.09 16.80 8.10
N GLY A 441 -22.56 15.67 8.64
CA GLY A 441 -23.76 14.98 8.19
C GLY A 441 -23.51 13.79 7.25
N GLY A 442 -22.26 13.36 7.13
CA GLY A 442 -21.92 12.12 6.44
C GLY A 442 -22.48 10.89 7.19
N ASN A 443 -22.77 9.81 6.47
CA ASN A 443 -23.26 8.55 7.07
C ASN A 443 -22.17 7.48 7.06
N ALA A 444 -22.17 6.56 8.03
CA ALA A 444 -21.17 5.48 8.08
C ALA A 444 -21.72 4.10 8.44
N LEU A 445 -21.19 3.05 7.80
CA LEU A 445 -21.34 1.66 8.22
C LEU A 445 -19.98 1.16 8.72
N LEU A 446 -19.95 0.41 9.82
CA LEU A 446 -18.74 -0.18 10.38
C LEU A 446 -18.94 -1.69 10.55
N PHE A 447 -18.11 -2.48 9.87
CA PHE A 447 -18.09 -3.94 9.94
C PHE A 447 -16.73 -4.42 10.44
N GLY A 448 -16.73 -5.34 11.40
CA GLY A 448 -15.55 -6.00 11.91
C GLY A 448 -15.87 -6.76 13.18
N GLN A 449 -15.12 -7.83 13.44
CA GLN A 449 -15.12 -8.46 14.75
C GLN A 449 -14.02 -7.82 15.61
N ASP A 450 -14.15 -7.88 16.93
CA ASP A 450 -13.24 -7.22 17.90
C ASP A 450 -13.05 -5.69 17.74
N VAL A 451 -13.90 -5.01 16.97
CA VAL A 451 -13.82 -3.55 16.77
C VAL A 451 -14.14 -2.81 18.07
N ALA A 452 -15.16 -3.25 18.81
CA ALA A 452 -15.49 -2.64 20.08
C ALA A 452 -14.48 -3.03 21.16
N TRP A 453 -13.99 -4.27 21.16
CA TRP A 453 -12.86 -4.66 22.01
C TRP A 453 -11.62 -3.79 21.76
N ASP A 454 -11.20 -3.60 20.51
CA ASP A 454 -9.99 -2.86 20.15
C ASP A 454 -10.04 -1.38 20.59
N VAL A 455 -11.23 -0.77 20.61
CA VAL A 455 -11.40 0.63 21.04
C VAL A 455 -11.52 0.75 22.56
N PHE A 456 -12.27 -0.13 23.23
CA PHE A 456 -12.66 0.06 24.63
C PHE A 456 -11.85 -0.75 25.64
N ASP A 457 -11.17 -1.82 25.23
CA ASP A 457 -10.33 -2.62 26.11
C ASP A 457 -8.93 -1.99 26.24
N PRO A 458 -8.35 -1.90 27.45
CA PRO A 458 -6.97 -1.40 27.62
C PRO A 458 -5.89 -2.16 26.86
N ALA A 459 -6.17 -3.38 26.38
CA ALA A 459 -5.29 -4.17 25.54
C ALA A 459 -5.43 -3.91 24.03
N GLY A 460 -6.47 -3.18 23.61
CA GLY A 460 -6.70 -2.83 22.21
C GLY A 460 -5.68 -1.81 21.68
N GLU A 461 -5.33 -1.94 20.40
CA GLU A 461 -4.40 -1.05 19.71
C GLU A 461 -5.06 0.30 19.36
N SER A 462 -6.40 0.32 19.23
CA SER A 462 -7.20 1.55 19.08
C SER A 462 -7.65 2.17 20.41
N HIS A 463 -7.11 1.74 21.55
CA HIS A 463 -7.51 2.24 22.87
C HIS A 463 -6.96 3.64 23.16
N PHE A 464 -7.67 4.66 22.67
CA PHE A 464 -7.42 6.07 22.97
C PHE A 464 -8.73 6.88 23.01
N ALA A 465 -8.70 8.00 23.76
CA ALA A 465 -9.89 8.75 24.15
C ALA A 465 -10.72 9.25 22.95
N GLU A 466 -10.07 9.62 21.86
CA GLU A 466 -10.74 10.07 20.65
C GLU A 466 -11.49 8.93 19.94
N ALA A 467 -10.94 7.72 19.89
CA ALA A 467 -11.61 6.55 19.32
C ALA A 467 -12.84 6.16 20.16
N GLU A 468 -12.69 6.13 21.48
CA GLU A 468 -13.83 5.90 22.40
C GLU A 468 -14.92 6.97 22.20
N SER A 469 -14.51 8.24 22.05
CA SER A 469 -15.42 9.36 21.79
C SER A 469 -16.14 9.22 20.45
N LEU A 470 -15.47 8.77 19.38
CA LEU A 470 -16.09 8.48 18.09
C LEU A 470 -17.20 7.42 18.26
N MET A 471 -16.87 6.30 18.90
CA MET A 471 -17.78 5.18 19.10
C MET A 471 -18.97 5.56 19.99
N GLN A 472 -18.73 6.26 21.10
CA GLN A 472 -19.80 6.67 22.03
C GLN A 472 -20.69 7.78 21.46
N ASN A 473 -20.12 8.78 20.76
CA ASN A 473 -20.86 9.97 20.35
C ASN A 473 -21.49 9.86 18.96
N TYR A 474 -20.86 9.11 18.04
CA TYR A 474 -21.34 8.99 16.66
C TYR A 474 -21.87 7.61 16.32
N PHE A 475 -21.38 6.54 16.93
CA PHE A 475 -22.01 5.21 16.79
C PHE A 475 -22.98 4.89 17.93
N SER A 476 -22.99 5.70 18.99
CA SER A 476 -23.89 5.57 20.15
C SER A 476 -23.88 4.15 20.72
N VAL A 477 -22.67 3.62 20.91
CA VAL A 477 -22.40 2.24 21.33
C VAL A 477 -21.54 2.20 22.59
N ARG A 478 -21.79 1.16 23.40
CA ARG A 478 -20.97 0.75 24.55
C ARG A 478 -20.50 -0.68 24.34
N PHE A 479 -19.22 -0.94 24.63
CA PHE A 479 -18.70 -2.31 24.68
C PHE A 479 -19.18 -3.04 25.94
N LEU A 480 -19.59 -4.30 25.77
CA LEU A 480 -20.02 -5.16 26.87
C LEU A 480 -19.00 -6.27 27.13
N GLU A 481 -18.61 -7.00 26.08
CA GLU A 481 -17.64 -8.08 26.16
C GLU A 481 -17.10 -8.42 24.77
N ASP A 482 -15.86 -8.89 24.79
CA ASP A 482 -15.03 -9.27 23.64
C ASP A 482 -15.71 -10.33 22.77
N ASN A 483 -16.07 -11.47 23.36
CA ASN A 483 -16.71 -12.55 22.63
C ASN A 483 -18.12 -12.85 23.15
N SER A 484 -19.13 -12.49 22.34
CA SER A 484 -20.56 -12.76 22.57
C SER A 484 -20.91 -14.25 22.70
N LYS A 485 -20.01 -15.13 22.23
CA LYS A 485 -20.17 -16.57 22.01
C LYS A 485 -21.31 -16.91 21.05
N GLY A 486 -21.79 -15.90 20.32
CA GLY A 486 -22.81 -16.03 19.31
C GLY A 486 -22.29 -16.81 18.11
N THR A 487 -23.12 -17.69 17.56
CA THR A 487 -22.80 -18.39 16.30
C THR A 487 -23.81 -18.09 15.20
N LYS A 488 -24.82 -17.28 15.52
CA LYS A 488 -25.97 -16.99 14.66
C LYS A 488 -26.48 -15.59 14.97
N LEU A 489 -26.79 -14.81 13.94
CA LEU A 489 -27.53 -13.56 14.08
C LEU A 489 -29.02 -13.75 13.81
N LEU A 490 -29.82 -13.09 14.64
CA LEU A 490 -31.27 -13.08 14.65
C LEU A 490 -31.75 -11.65 14.44
N GLY A 491 -32.51 -11.45 13.36
CA GLY A 491 -33.10 -10.16 13.06
C GLY A 491 -34.16 -9.76 14.08
N ILE A 492 -34.34 -8.44 14.22
CA ILE A 492 -35.28 -7.84 15.15
C ILE A 492 -36.58 -7.53 14.42
N GLU A 493 -37.69 -7.91 15.03
CA GLU A 493 -39.01 -7.68 14.45
C GLU A 493 -39.27 -6.19 14.22
N SER A 494 -39.79 -5.84 13.04
CA SER A 494 -40.05 -4.46 12.61
C SER A 494 -38.82 -3.55 12.42
N ASP A 495 -37.60 -4.07 12.59
CA ASP A 495 -36.41 -3.31 12.23
C ASP A 495 -36.25 -3.24 10.69
N PRO A 496 -36.01 -2.04 10.10
CA PRO A 496 -35.95 -1.88 8.65
C PRO A 496 -34.81 -2.63 7.96
N ILE A 497 -33.77 -3.02 8.71
CA ILE A 497 -32.61 -3.71 8.17
C ILE A 497 -32.79 -5.21 8.38
N SER A 498 -33.04 -5.62 9.62
CA SER A 498 -32.92 -7.03 10.00
C SER A 498 -34.21 -7.83 10.03
N HIS A 499 -35.38 -7.20 9.93
CA HIS A 499 -36.66 -7.93 10.00
C HIS A 499 -36.70 -9.07 8.96
N GLY A 500 -37.03 -10.27 9.46
CA GLY A 500 -37.10 -11.50 8.68
C GLY A 500 -35.76 -12.16 8.34
N LEU A 501 -34.61 -11.61 8.78
CA LEU A 501 -33.28 -12.20 8.54
C LEU A 501 -32.84 -13.08 9.72
N SER A 502 -32.22 -14.21 9.40
CA SER A 502 -31.65 -15.14 10.38
C SER A 502 -30.61 -16.03 9.67
N PHE A 503 -29.37 -16.02 10.14
CA PHE A 503 -28.26 -16.72 9.47
C PHE A 503 -27.16 -17.12 10.46
N GLU A 504 -26.46 -18.21 10.18
CA GLU A 504 -25.29 -18.60 10.96
C GLU A 504 -24.09 -17.68 10.66
N LEU A 505 -23.10 -17.70 11.54
CA LEU A 505 -21.82 -17.04 11.31
C LEU A 505 -20.83 -18.01 10.66
N GLU A 506 -20.31 -17.62 9.50
CA GLU A 506 -19.17 -18.25 8.85
C GLU A 506 -17.88 -18.02 9.68
N ARG A 507 -16.84 -18.81 9.42
CA ARG A 507 -15.56 -18.77 10.17
C ARG A 507 -14.39 -18.50 9.22
N PRO A 508 -14.34 -17.30 8.59
CA PRO A 508 -13.34 -16.97 7.57
C PRO A 508 -11.91 -17.01 8.12
N TYR A 509 -11.74 -16.74 9.42
CA TYR A 509 -10.44 -16.73 10.11
C TYR A 509 -10.06 -18.07 10.75
N GLY A 510 -10.81 -19.13 10.48
CA GLY A 510 -10.61 -20.46 11.04
C GLY A 510 -11.50 -20.78 12.24
N PHE A 511 -11.61 -22.08 12.58
CA PHE A 511 -12.63 -22.58 13.51
C PHE A 511 -12.62 -21.94 14.91
N ASN A 512 -11.45 -21.55 15.41
CA ASN A 512 -11.28 -21.05 16.78
C ASN A 512 -11.30 -19.52 16.89
N ASN A 513 -11.44 -18.80 15.78
CA ASN A 513 -11.18 -17.36 15.68
C ASN A 513 -12.45 -16.55 15.34
N LEU A 514 -13.59 -17.00 15.86
CA LEU A 514 -14.86 -16.27 15.79
C LEU A 514 -15.00 -15.49 17.10
N MET A 515 -14.75 -14.18 17.04
CA MET A 515 -14.75 -13.23 18.16
C MET A 515 -15.77 -12.10 17.96
N PRO A 516 -17.07 -12.44 17.85
CA PRO A 516 -18.11 -11.45 17.65
C PRO A 516 -18.32 -10.59 18.90
N ASP A 517 -18.09 -9.29 18.81
CA ASP A 517 -18.29 -8.33 19.89
C ASP A 517 -19.74 -8.38 20.41
N ALA A 518 -19.91 -8.35 21.73
CA ALA A 518 -21.18 -7.95 22.32
C ALA A 518 -21.17 -6.45 22.63
N ILE A 519 -22.13 -5.76 22.06
CA ILE A 519 -22.29 -4.30 22.16
C ILE A 519 -23.62 -3.93 22.79
N GLU A 520 -23.75 -2.71 23.29
CA GLU A 520 -25.00 -2.17 23.80
C GLU A 520 -25.31 -0.77 23.26
N PRO A 521 -26.58 -0.48 22.92
CA PRO A 521 -26.97 0.84 22.44
C PRO A 521 -26.99 1.85 23.58
N LEU A 522 -26.41 3.03 23.33
CA LEU A 522 -26.60 4.22 24.15
C LEU A 522 -27.89 4.95 23.75
N SER A 523 -28.18 6.07 24.42
CA SER A 523 -29.44 6.81 24.24
C SER A 523 -29.66 7.21 22.78
N GLY A 524 -30.82 6.82 22.23
CA GLY A 524 -31.21 7.11 20.85
C GLY A 524 -30.81 6.05 19.82
N ALA A 525 -29.90 5.14 20.16
CA ALA A 525 -29.55 4.02 19.31
C ALA A 525 -30.56 2.86 19.44
N GLN A 526 -30.69 2.06 18.38
CA GLN A 526 -31.58 0.91 18.32
C GLN A 526 -30.79 -0.34 17.95
N PRO A 527 -31.03 -1.50 18.61
CA PRO A 527 -30.43 -2.75 18.17
C PRO A 527 -30.98 -3.14 16.79
N VAL A 528 -30.11 -3.72 15.96
CA VAL A 528 -30.43 -4.23 14.62
C VAL A 528 -30.45 -5.75 14.65
N PHE A 529 -29.40 -6.40 15.16
CA PHE A 529 -29.34 -7.85 15.30
C PHE A 529 -29.03 -8.27 16.72
N LYS A 530 -29.48 -9.47 17.09
CA LYS A 530 -29.04 -10.17 18.30
C LYS A 530 -28.37 -11.49 17.93
N TYR A 531 -27.41 -11.91 18.74
CA TYR A 531 -26.91 -13.27 18.68
C TYR A 531 -27.95 -14.24 19.26
N ASN A 532 -27.79 -15.53 18.96
CA ASN A 532 -28.50 -16.62 19.65
C ASN A 532 -28.20 -16.71 21.17
N THR A 533 -27.27 -15.89 21.69
CA THR A 533 -26.99 -15.70 23.12
C THR A 533 -27.77 -14.53 23.73
N ASP A 534 -28.74 -13.95 23.00
CA ASP A 534 -29.53 -12.75 23.34
C ASP A 534 -28.74 -11.43 23.45
N LYS A 535 -27.42 -11.48 23.31
CA LYS A 535 -26.54 -10.30 23.22
C LYS A 535 -26.75 -9.58 21.90
N ILE A 536 -26.50 -8.27 21.87
CA ILE A 536 -26.70 -7.46 20.67
C ILE A 536 -25.43 -7.52 19.82
N GLY A 537 -25.60 -7.79 18.52
CA GLY A 537 -24.51 -7.91 17.55
C GLY A 537 -24.49 -6.83 16.48
N ALA A 538 -25.50 -5.96 16.43
CA ALA A 538 -25.47 -4.77 15.57
C ALA A 538 -26.37 -3.68 16.13
N ILE A 539 -25.98 -2.42 15.95
CA ILE A 539 -26.69 -1.23 16.43
C ILE A 539 -26.75 -0.20 15.31
N ARG A 540 -27.89 0.49 15.19
CA ARG A 540 -28.06 1.66 14.33
C ARG A 540 -28.38 2.90 15.14
N PHE A 541 -27.86 4.05 14.72
CA PHE A 541 -28.07 5.33 15.39
C PHE A 541 -28.41 6.44 14.40
N ASP A 542 -29.51 7.14 14.65
CA ASP A 542 -29.92 8.33 13.91
C ASP A 542 -29.60 9.56 14.77
N GLY A 543 -28.50 10.24 14.43
CA GLY A 543 -28.03 11.46 15.09
C GLY A 543 -28.79 12.73 14.66
N GLY A 544 -29.77 12.60 13.78
CA GLY A 544 -30.56 13.69 13.20
C GLY A 544 -29.98 14.22 11.88
N ASN A 545 -28.68 14.57 11.85
CA ASN A 545 -27.99 15.02 10.64
C ASN A 545 -27.09 13.97 10.00
N PHE A 546 -26.80 12.88 10.70
CA PHE A 546 -26.06 11.72 10.22
C PHE A 546 -26.70 10.43 10.71
N ARG A 547 -26.39 9.32 10.04
CA ARG A 547 -26.77 7.97 10.45
C ARG A 547 -25.57 7.04 10.44
N THR A 548 -25.50 6.20 11.46
CA THR A 548 -24.44 5.20 11.60
C THR A 548 -25.00 3.82 11.92
N ILE A 549 -24.29 2.79 11.47
CA ILE A 549 -24.54 1.40 11.85
C ILE A 549 -23.20 0.75 12.19
N ILE A 550 -23.16 0.03 13.31
CA ILE A 550 -22.04 -0.81 13.70
C ILE A 550 -22.50 -2.27 13.77
N TYR A 551 -21.69 -3.16 13.22
CA TYR A 551 -21.79 -4.60 13.35
C TYR A 551 -20.62 -5.10 14.18
N GLY A 552 -20.89 -5.88 15.23
CA GLY A 552 -19.85 -6.58 16.01
C GLY A 552 -19.36 -7.86 15.33
N ILE A 553 -19.51 -7.95 14.01
CA ILE A 553 -19.06 -9.05 13.17
C ILE A 553 -18.47 -8.48 11.88
N SER A 554 -17.59 -9.26 11.26
CA SER A 554 -17.09 -8.97 9.92
C SER A 554 -18.14 -9.32 8.85
N PHE A 555 -18.09 -8.69 7.69
CA PHE A 555 -19.10 -8.90 6.65
C PHE A 555 -19.02 -10.29 5.99
N GLU A 556 -17.82 -10.83 5.89
CA GLU A 556 -17.47 -12.17 5.48
C GLU A 556 -17.97 -13.25 6.46
N GLU A 557 -18.33 -12.89 7.69
CA GLU A 557 -18.93 -13.84 8.64
C GLU A 557 -20.42 -14.06 8.41
N ILE A 558 -21.09 -13.22 7.60
CA ILE A 558 -22.51 -13.40 7.28
C ILE A 558 -22.66 -14.59 6.31
N GLU A 559 -23.34 -15.65 6.75
CA GLU A 559 -23.55 -16.84 5.92
C GLU A 559 -24.35 -16.54 4.64
N GLY A 560 -23.73 -16.79 3.49
CA GLY A 560 -24.40 -16.79 2.18
C GLY A 560 -24.62 -15.42 1.51
N ASP A 561 -24.43 -15.40 0.19
CA ASP A 561 -24.50 -14.18 -0.65
C ASP A 561 -25.82 -13.41 -0.52
N ALA A 562 -26.96 -14.11 -0.44
CA ALA A 562 -28.27 -13.46 -0.31
C ALA A 562 -28.46 -12.71 1.02
N ASN A 563 -27.84 -13.21 2.10
CA ASN A 563 -27.88 -12.54 3.39
C ASN A 563 -26.94 -11.34 3.41
N ARG A 564 -25.72 -11.48 2.88
CA ARG A 564 -24.78 -10.36 2.68
C ARG A 564 -25.41 -9.24 1.87
N GLU A 565 -26.03 -9.58 0.74
CA GLU A 565 -26.76 -8.66 -0.12
C GLU A 565 -27.91 -7.96 0.63
N ALA A 566 -28.77 -8.71 1.33
CA ALA A 566 -29.87 -8.14 2.08
C ALA A 566 -29.41 -7.20 3.21
N VAL A 567 -28.36 -7.57 3.95
CA VAL A 567 -27.80 -6.75 5.02
C VAL A 567 -27.21 -5.46 4.46
N LEU A 568 -26.35 -5.56 3.44
CA LEU A 568 -25.66 -4.39 2.89
C LEU A 568 -26.65 -3.39 2.27
N LEU A 569 -27.55 -3.85 1.40
CA LEU A 569 -28.48 -2.96 0.70
C LEU A 569 -29.45 -2.26 1.65
N ARG A 570 -30.01 -2.98 2.63
CA ARG A 570 -30.94 -2.37 3.60
C ARG A 570 -30.23 -1.39 4.52
N SER A 571 -28.96 -1.63 4.85
CA SER A 571 -28.13 -0.71 5.62
C SER A 571 -27.80 0.56 4.85
N ILE A 572 -27.46 0.44 3.56
CA ILE A 572 -27.26 1.60 2.67
C ILE A 572 -28.56 2.41 2.57
N ASP A 573 -29.70 1.76 2.31
CA ASP A 573 -31.00 2.43 2.18
C ASP A 573 -31.38 3.18 3.47
N TRP A 574 -31.20 2.54 4.62
CA TRP A 574 -31.50 3.17 5.91
C TRP A 574 -30.56 4.35 6.21
N ALA A 575 -29.24 4.14 6.06
CA ALA A 575 -28.24 5.14 6.40
C ALA A 575 -28.33 6.38 5.50
N THR A 576 -28.51 6.19 4.20
CA THR A 576 -28.60 7.31 3.23
C THR A 576 -29.98 7.96 3.19
N GLY A 577 -30.98 7.36 3.84
CA GLY A 577 -32.35 7.86 3.80
C GLY A 577 -32.97 7.81 2.41
N VAL A 578 -32.42 6.98 1.52
CA VAL A 578 -33.05 6.62 0.25
C VAL A 578 -34.31 5.82 0.61
N THR A 579 -35.41 6.54 0.80
CA THR A 579 -36.73 5.92 0.78
C THR A 579 -36.87 5.21 -0.57
N ALA A 580 -37.56 4.07 -0.59
CA ALA A 580 -37.72 3.15 -1.74
C ALA A 580 -38.34 3.75 -3.03
N LEU A 581 -38.28 5.06 -3.23
CA LEU A 581 -38.62 5.82 -4.42
C LEU A 581 -37.39 6.23 -5.26
N GLU A 582 -36.16 6.13 -4.74
CA GLU A 582 -34.94 6.49 -5.50
C GLU A 582 -33.90 5.38 -5.67
N SER A 583 -34.03 4.20 -5.03
CA SER A 583 -33.33 3.00 -5.47
C SER A 583 -34.06 2.40 -6.67
N LYS A 584 -33.33 2.17 -7.75
CA LYS A 584 -33.89 1.91 -9.08
C LYS A 584 -33.40 0.56 -9.56
N GLU A 585 -33.87 -0.54 -8.96
CA GLU A 585 -34.08 -1.84 -9.62
C GLU A 585 -35.13 -2.72 -8.89
N MET A 586 -35.50 -3.80 -9.57
CA MET A 586 -36.79 -4.51 -9.65
C MET A 586 -37.42 -4.98 -8.32
N ILE A 587 -38.68 -4.61 -8.06
CA ILE A 587 -39.56 -5.39 -7.16
C ILE A 587 -40.10 -6.58 -7.97
N PRO A 588 -39.79 -7.84 -7.63
CA PRO A 588 -40.36 -9.00 -8.30
C PRO A 588 -41.89 -8.94 -8.29
N GLY A 589 -42.51 -9.05 -9.47
CA GLY A 589 -43.96 -8.93 -9.60
C GLY A 589 -44.49 -7.50 -9.75
N GLN A 590 -43.71 -6.53 -10.22
CA GLN A 590 -44.23 -5.21 -10.62
C GLN A 590 -44.00 -4.90 -12.10
N THR A 591 -44.87 -4.06 -12.66
CA THR A 591 -44.66 -3.43 -13.98
C THR A 591 -43.61 -2.34 -13.80
N ALA A 592 -42.50 -2.37 -14.55
CA ALA A 592 -41.39 -1.42 -14.41
C ALA A 592 -40.71 -1.11 -15.76
N LEU A 593 -40.13 0.09 -15.87
CA LEU A 593 -39.18 0.45 -16.93
C LEU A 593 -37.78 0.56 -16.32
N LEU A 594 -36.85 -0.28 -16.75
CA LEU A 594 -35.49 -0.33 -16.23
C LEU A 594 -34.57 0.64 -16.99
N PRO A 595 -33.38 0.98 -16.44
CA PRO A 595 -32.36 1.69 -17.21
C PRO A 595 -32.06 0.96 -18.54
N ASN A 596 -31.80 1.72 -19.60
CA ASN A 596 -31.29 1.13 -20.84
C ASN A 596 -29.79 0.85 -20.69
N TYR A 597 -29.27 -0.21 -21.32
CA TYR A 597 -27.84 -0.53 -21.31
C TYR A 597 -27.32 -0.83 -22.73
N PRO A 598 -26.18 -0.23 -23.13
CA PRO A 598 -25.41 0.80 -22.40
C PRO A 598 -26.17 2.14 -22.26
N ASN A 599 -25.78 2.99 -21.30
CA ASN A 599 -26.22 4.38 -21.15
C ASN A 599 -25.14 5.21 -20.40
N PRO A 600 -24.37 6.10 -21.05
CA PRO A 600 -24.54 6.53 -22.43
C PRO A 600 -24.34 5.43 -23.48
N PHE A 601 -24.91 5.59 -24.68
CA PHE A 601 -24.86 4.57 -25.75
C PHE A 601 -24.43 5.12 -27.11
N ASN A 602 -23.82 4.27 -27.95
CA ASN A 602 -23.36 4.61 -29.31
C ASN A 602 -23.54 3.44 -30.31
N PRO A 603 -24.32 3.63 -31.40
CA PRO A 603 -25.62 4.26 -31.39
C PRO A 603 -26.71 3.30 -30.87
N SER A 604 -26.36 2.11 -30.36
CA SER A 604 -27.29 1.05 -29.97
C SER A 604 -27.37 0.87 -28.45
N THR A 605 -28.57 0.64 -27.92
CA THR A 605 -28.83 0.33 -26.51
C THR A 605 -29.98 -0.65 -26.37
N THR A 606 -30.04 -1.39 -25.26
CA THR A 606 -31.15 -2.29 -24.95
C THR A 606 -32.04 -1.65 -23.89
N ILE A 607 -33.33 -1.50 -24.21
CA ILE A 607 -34.37 -1.06 -23.26
C ILE A 607 -35.00 -2.30 -22.64
N HIS A 608 -34.99 -2.36 -21.30
CA HIS A 608 -35.56 -3.46 -20.53
C HIS A 608 -36.79 -2.97 -19.75
N TYR A 609 -37.88 -3.72 -19.78
CA TYR A 609 -39.08 -3.44 -18.99
C TYR A 609 -39.86 -4.71 -18.66
N THR A 610 -40.60 -4.66 -17.55
CA THR A 610 -41.47 -5.74 -17.07
C THR A 610 -42.92 -5.30 -17.15
N ILE A 611 -43.80 -6.24 -17.52
CA ILE A 611 -45.25 -6.07 -17.45
C ILE A 611 -45.75 -7.07 -16.42
N ASN A 612 -46.47 -6.61 -15.38
CA ASN A 612 -47.20 -7.48 -14.48
C ASN A 612 -48.66 -7.05 -14.38
N VAL A 613 -49.53 -7.74 -15.12
CA VAL A 613 -50.97 -7.51 -15.16
C VAL A 613 -51.70 -8.85 -15.36
N PRO A 614 -52.95 -9.00 -14.86
CA PRO A 614 -53.81 -10.10 -15.27
C PRO A 614 -54.14 -10.00 -16.77
N GLY A 615 -53.82 -11.03 -17.56
CA GLY A 615 -54.11 -11.08 -19.00
C GLY A 615 -53.11 -10.31 -19.88
N LYS A 616 -53.61 -9.49 -20.82
CA LYS A 616 -52.80 -8.65 -21.72
C LYS A 616 -53.16 -7.18 -21.55
N THR A 617 -52.17 -6.29 -21.54
CA THR A 617 -52.37 -4.83 -21.53
C THR A 617 -51.76 -4.17 -22.76
N GLN A 618 -52.32 -3.02 -23.17
CA GLN A 618 -51.69 -2.20 -24.21
C GLN A 618 -50.38 -1.63 -23.68
N VAL A 619 -49.28 -1.75 -24.42
CA VAL A 619 -47.97 -1.21 -24.09
C VAL A 619 -47.55 -0.19 -25.15
N ASN A 620 -47.17 1.00 -24.70
CA ASN A 620 -46.63 2.08 -25.52
C ASN A 620 -45.26 2.47 -24.97
N LEU A 621 -44.19 2.07 -25.66
CA LEU A 621 -42.81 2.46 -25.35
C LEU A 621 -42.32 3.42 -26.44
N ALA A 622 -41.87 4.61 -26.05
CA ALA A 622 -41.44 5.64 -27.00
C ALA A 622 -40.29 6.49 -26.44
N VAL A 623 -39.45 7.03 -27.33
CA VAL A 623 -38.32 7.91 -27.00
C VAL A 623 -38.67 9.34 -27.38
N TYR A 624 -38.31 10.28 -26.52
CA TYR A 624 -38.58 11.72 -26.64
C TYR A 624 -37.28 12.52 -26.52
N ASN A 625 -37.20 13.67 -27.19
CA ASN A 625 -36.10 14.63 -27.00
C ASN A 625 -36.37 15.57 -25.80
N VAL A 626 -35.42 16.47 -25.51
CA VAL A 626 -35.52 17.46 -24.42
C VAL A 626 -36.69 18.44 -24.54
N LEU A 627 -37.22 18.64 -25.75
CA LEU A 627 -38.42 19.46 -26.00
C LEU A 627 -39.73 18.68 -25.79
N GLY A 628 -39.66 17.41 -25.38
CA GLY A 628 -40.82 16.55 -25.21
C GLY A 628 -41.41 16.05 -26.53
N GLN A 629 -40.72 16.22 -27.66
CA GLN A 629 -41.17 15.70 -28.95
C GLN A 629 -40.82 14.21 -29.06
N LYS A 630 -41.79 13.38 -29.49
CA LYS A 630 -41.57 11.95 -29.71
C LYS A 630 -40.68 11.76 -30.93
N VAL A 631 -39.46 11.30 -30.73
CA VAL A 631 -38.50 11.02 -31.80
C VAL A 631 -38.57 9.59 -32.29
N ARG A 632 -39.11 8.67 -31.47
CA ARG A 632 -39.29 7.26 -31.88
C ARG A 632 -40.40 6.54 -31.14
N GLN A 633 -41.15 5.70 -31.85
CA GLN A 633 -42.00 4.67 -31.26
C GLN A 633 -41.22 3.34 -31.24
N VAL A 634 -41.02 2.76 -30.06
CA VAL A 634 -40.28 1.49 -29.87
C VAL A 634 -41.26 0.31 -29.79
N VAL A 635 -42.36 0.46 -29.06
CA VAL A 635 -43.43 -0.56 -28.93
C VAL A 635 -44.79 0.09 -28.95
N GLN A 636 -45.73 -0.51 -29.67
CA GLN A 636 -47.15 -0.16 -29.61
C GLN A 636 -47.99 -1.44 -29.83
N ALA A 637 -48.13 -2.27 -28.79
CA ALA A 637 -48.76 -3.58 -28.91
C ALA A 637 -49.43 -4.05 -27.60
N LYS A 638 -50.33 -5.05 -27.66
CA LYS A 638 -50.85 -5.73 -26.47
C LYS A 638 -49.89 -6.83 -26.02
N GLN A 639 -49.35 -6.71 -24.81
CA GLN A 639 -48.37 -7.64 -24.23
C GLN A 639 -48.93 -8.32 -22.97
N ALA A 640 -48.58 -9.59 -22.77
CA ALA A 640 -48.92 -10.35 -21.56
C ALA A 640 -47.95 -10.01 -20.42
N SER A 641 -48.24 -10.51 -19.21
CA SER A 641 -47.27 -10.46 -18.12
C SER A 641 -45.95 -11.13 -18.54
N GLY A 642 -44.82 -10.51 -18.23
CA GLY A 642 -43.49 -10.98 -18.62
C GLY A 642 -42.43 -9.88 -18.74
N GLU A 643 -41.19 -10.30 -18.99
CA GLU A 643 -40.04 -9.42 -19.20
C GLU A 643 -39.79 -9.22 -20.70
N TYR A 644 -39.44 -7.99 -21.09
CA TYR A 644 -39.24 -7.61 -22.48
C TYR A 644 -37.94 -6.81 -22.63
N LYS A 645 -37.06 -7.27 -23.53
CA LYS A 645 -35.81 -6.61 -23.90
C LYS A 645 -35.86 -6.22 -25.37
N ILE A 646 -35.62 -4.95 -25.67
CA ILE A 646 -35.69 -4.41 -27.03
C ILE A 646 -34.45 -3.58 -27.33
N THR A 647 -33.74 -3.95 -28.38
CA THR A 647 -32.61 -3.18 -28.88
C THR A 647 -33.10 -1.97 -29.68
N LEU A 648 -32.70 -0.78 -29.26
CA LEU A 648 -32.88 0.47 -29.95
C LEU A 648 -31.57 0.86 -30.65
N ASN A 649 -31.58 0.93 -31.99
CA ASN A 649 -30.51 1.53 -32.78
C ASN A 649 -30.87 2.98 -33.13
N ALA A 650 -30.16 3.95 -32.57
CA ALA A 650 -30.38 5.39 -32.75
C ALA A 650 -29.37 6.07 -33.69
N SER A 651 -28.83 5.35 -34.69
CA SER A 651 -27.79 5.88 -35.59
C SER A 651 -28.20 7.12 -36.40
N ASP A 652 -29.50 7.35 -36.52
CA ASP A 652 -30.17 8.47 -37.19
C ASP A 652 -30.56 9.62 -36.25
N LEU A 653 -30.33 9.49 -34.94
CA LEU A 653 -30.57 10.55 -33.96
C LEU A 653 -29.25 11.29 -33.64
N PRO A 654 -29.28 12.62 -33.41
CA PRO A 654 -28.09 13.36 -32.98
C PRO A 654 -27.67 13.00 -31.55
N SER A 655 -26.38 13.13 -31.23
CA SER A 655 -25.87 13.01 -29.86
C SER A 655 -26.63 13.96 -28.93
N GLY A 656 -26.98 13.50 -27.73
CA GLY A 656 -27.72 14.32 -26.79
C GLY A 656 -28.57 13.54 -25.79
N LEU A 657 -29.37 14.30 -25.04
CA LEU A 657 -30.24 13.82 -23.99
C LEU A 657 -31.62 13.42 -24.54
N TYR A 658 -32.05 12.20 -24.21
CA TYR A 658 -33.35 11.64 -24.57
C TYR A 658 -34.06 11.07 -23.35
N PHE A 659 -35.36 10.84 -23.49
CA PHE A 659 -36.20 10.25 -22.46
C PHE A 659 -37.00 9.08 -23.05
N CYS A 660 -36.79 7.86 -22.54
CA CYS A 660 -37.63 6.71 -22.82
C CYS A 660 -38.84 6.73 -21.90
N ARG A 661 -40.04 6.57 -22.44
CA ARG A 661 -41.29 6.50 -21.67
C ARG A 661 -42.05 5.24 -21.99
N LEU A 662 -42.40 4.50 -20.95
CA LEU A 662 -43.32 3.37 -20.97
C LEU A 662 -44.68 3.83 -20.47
N LYS A 663 -45.75 3.54 -21.20
CA LYS A 663 -47.14 3.65 -20.75
C LYS A 663 -47.87 2.33 -20.98
N THR A 664 -48.68 1.89 -20.02
CA THR A 664 -49.55 0.73 -20.19
C THR A 664 -51.04 1.12 -20.20
N GLY A 665 -51.89 0.24 -20.73
CA GLY A 665 -53.35 0.38 -20.69
C GLY A 665 -53.96 0.25 -19.29
N THR A 666 -53.16 -0.18 -18.30
CA THR A 666 -53.55 -0.19 -16.88
C THR A 666 -53.29 1.15 -16.18
N GLY A 667 -52.74 2.15 -16.87
CA GLY A 667 -52.43 3.47 -16.32
C GLY A 667 -51.01 3.64 -15.80
N PHE A 668 -50.17 2.59 -15.81
CA PHE A 668 -48.76 2.70 -15.43
C PHE A 668 -48.01 3.60 -16.42
N SER A 669 -47.17 4.50 -15.90
CA SER A 669 -46.30 5.37 -16.69
C SER A 669 -44.95 5.54 -16.00
N ALA A 670 -43.86 5.23 -16.70
CA ALA A 670 -42.49 5.44 -16.21
C ALA A 670 -41.63 6.12 -17.28
N VAL A 671 -40.65 6.92 -16.84
CA VAL A 671 -39.71 7.65 -17.71
C VAL A 671 -38.27 7.37 -17.29
N ARG A 672 -37.37 7.20 -18.26
CA ARG A 672 -35.94 6.99 -18.06
C ARG A 672 -35.10 7.89 -18.96
N LYS A 673 -34.07 8.50 -18.36
CA LYS A 673 -33.06 9.30 -19.06
C LYS A 673 -32.15 8.40 -19.90
N MET A 674 -31.89 8.78 -21.15
CA MET A 674 -30.95 8.14 -22.06
C MET A 674 -29.98 9.19 -22.60
N ILE A 675 -28.70 8.85 -22.73
CA ILE A 675 -27.66 9.73 -23.26
C ILE A 675 -27.07 9.05 -24.50
N LEU A 676 -27.30 9.61 -25.69
CA LEU A 676 -26.68 9.15 -26.92
C LEU A 676 -25.37 9.91 -27.13
N MET A 677 -24.26 9.20 -27.23
CA MET A 677 -22.94 9.76 -27.56
C MET A 677 -22.49 9.16 -28.87
N ARG A 678 -22.23 9.99 -29.87
CA ARG A 678 -21.66 9.61 -31.15
C ARG A 678 -20.31 10.25 -31.34
#